data_AF-A0A420W0J9-F1
#
_entry.id   AF-A0A420W0J9-F1
#
_cell.length_a   1.000
_cell.length_b   1.000
_cell.length_c   1.000
_cell.angle_alpha   90.00
_cell.angle_beta   90.00
_cell.angle_gamma   90.00
#
_symmetry.space_group_name_H-M   'P 1'
#
loop_
_entity.id
_entity.type
_entity.pdbx_description
1 polymer ?
#
loop_
_entity_poly.entity_id
_entity_poly.type
_entity_poly.pdbx_seq_one_letter_code
_entity_poly.pdbx_strand_id
1 'polypeptide(L)'
;MKSFILPFLWLCFVACNKIAPSKEEAEFLKSANSTVHANLSTAVTTYPLPSGLPNQYKSTAFTVSAGGNPVGLYNAGNNSWGNSVSYGYFDFSGTVSISVTPSSGFSSFKLVPSSLGITGVRSGNTITFTLSQPTNISLVLDNDYQGKVLHLFAQEPESDIPSATDPNVLYYGPGYYDLSAQPPLTLSSGKTLYIGGGAVIRGRVKIDNASNVTIRGRGVLLNDYNSPTDDIALALGAVSNSTVKDIIVNRNIGSWTSAMHNCSFVNVTNYKAVSPYFASSDGFNINSSHDITFDKSFIHSADDAVAIKGMSDQIPANSLPVYNITYKNAQLWADANNTIGIGAETRAAYFQNIKFQNIDILYNYDDKNHPDVLPDRSAINIFALHGTYFNDITFEDIRVERAKRLINVQMDETFYFGSLTGNWNWPGAMTNILYKNITSTSGGSNEIKLIGWNDSHRIEGVTLENVKINGNYVKDFKDSHLTMNQYANSVKIVSPSGTVNSDVYNASTDFSPVQGTRRWYYKYWQAGIGTSLMSWNPDGSNHWCGSGSYDAIWNGSGNIYIHPDNSQPILVWNAPKSGTVKITGLVRKNDIGGGDGVNVSIWKNNMMVWPSSSWQTVVYNNTTGFWHDINVSVTFGDELSFRVDQRSNSGWDTTYWNPEIAYQ
;
A
#
# COMPACT_ATOMS: atom_id res chain seq x y z
N MET A 1 16.99 -58.93 -7.16
CA MET A 1 15.84 -59.87 -7.07
C MET A 1 15.43 -59.90 -5.61
N LYS A 2 14.26 -59.49 -5.12
CA LYS A 2 12.94 -59.05 -5.63
C LYS A 2 12.46 -57.99 -4.59
N SER A 3 12.08 -56.76 -4.96
CA SER A 3 10.69 -56.31 -5.26
C SER A 3 9.75 -56.45 -4.03
N PHE A 4 8.86 -55.51 -3.66
CA PHE A 4 8.34 -54.27 -4.25
C PHE A 4 7.31 -53.65 -3.23
N ILE A 5 6.95 -52.37 -3.42
CA ILE A 5 5.60 -51.74 -3.22
C ILE A 5 5.18 -51.19 -1.81
N LEU A 6 5.09 -49.84 -1.74
CA LEU A 6 4.20 -48.96 -0.91
C LEU A 6 2.68 -49.27 -1.18
N PRO A 7 1.61 -48.83 -0.44
CA PRO A 7 1.36 -47.42 -0.03
C PRO A 7 0.39 -47.19 1.20
N PHE A 8 0.01 -45.92 1.39
CA PHE A 8 -1.20 -45.34 2.03
C PHE A 8 -1.14 -44.70 3.43
N LEU A 9 -1.01 -43.36 3.39
CA LEU A 9 -1.90 -42.31 3.91
C LEU A 9 -2.87 -42.56 5.10
N TRP A 10 -2.82 -41.57 6.01
CA TRP A 10 -3.92 -40.88 6.72
C TRP A 10 -4.45 -41.47 8.04
N LEU A 11 -4.18 -40.80 9.16
CA LEU A 11 -5.15 -39.92 9.86
C LEU A 11 -4.51 -39.29 11.11
N CYS A 12 -4.64 -37.96 11.23
CA CYS A 12 -4.53 -37.25 12.50
C CYS A 12 -5.75 -37.57 13.38
N PHE A 13 -5.53 -37.91 14.65
CA PHE A 13 -6.43 -37.54 15.74
C PHE A 13 -5.61 -37.21 17.00
N VAL A 14 -5.79 -35.99 17.47
CA VAL A 14 -5.31 -35.47 18.75
C VAL A 14 -6.23 -35.97 19.85
N ALA A 15 -5.69 -36.54 20.93
CA ALA A 15 -6.28 -36.47 22.26
C ALA A 15 -5.23 -36.73 23.36
N CYS A 16 -4.94 -35.65 24.11
CA CYS A 16 -4.50 -35.55 25.50
C CYS A 16 -3.91 -36.80 26.22
N ASN A 17 -2.65 -36.66 26.68
CA ASN A 17 -2.37 -36.60 28.12
C ASN A 17 -1.00 -35.98 28.38
N LYS A 18 -0.99 -34.83 29.06
CA LYS A 18 0.21 -34.18 29.60
C LYS A 18 0.69 -34.98 30.81
N ILE A 19 1.77 -35.73 30.66
CA ILE A 19 2.56 -36.22 31.79
C ILE A 19 3.68 -35.18 31.99
N ALA A 20 3.74 -34.57 33.17
CA ALA A 20 4.84 -33.69 33.54
C ALA A 20 6.11 -34.54 33.72
N PRO A 21 7.29 -34.07 33.24
CA PRO A 21 8.53 -34.81 33.38
C PRO A 21 8.90 -34.96 34.86
N SER A 22 9.53 -36.08 35.19
CA SER A 22 9.98 -36.39 36.54
C SER A 22 11.05 -35.40 37.03
N LYS A 23 11.20 -35.26 38.35
CA LYS A 23 12.17 -34.34 38.97
C LYS A 23 13.63 -34.64 38.54
N GLU A 24 13.93 -35.90 38.22
CA GLU A 24 15.23 -36.34 37.70
C GLU A 24 15.43 -35.97 36.21
N GLU A 25 14.39 -36.06 35.36
CA GLU A 25 14.46 -35.58 33.97
C GLU A 25 14.60 -34.06 33.88
N ALA A 26 13.98 -33.33 34.81
CA ALA A 26 14.10 -31.87 34.91
C ALA A 26 15.51 -31.42 35.38
N GLU A 27 16.18 -32.20 36.22
CA GLU A 27 17.57 -31.94 36.62
C GLU A 27 18.58 -32.35 35.54
N PHE A 28 18.34 -33.44 34.80
CA PHE A 28 19.15 -33.84 33.65
C PHE A 28 19.04 -32.82 32.49
N LEU A 29 17.86 -32.25 32.26
CA LEU A 29 17.66 -31.16 31.29
C LEU A 29 18.30 -29.83 31.75
N LYS A 30 18.39 -29.57 33.06
CA LYS A 30 19.11 -28.42 33.61
C LYS A 30 20.63 -28.59 33.52
N SER A 31 21.17 -29.80 33.77
CA SER A 31 22.60 -30.06 33.61
C SER A 31 22.99 -30.08 32.12
N ALA A 32 22.17 -30.67 31.25
CA ALA A 32 22.39 -30.68 29.80
C ALA A 32 22.31 -29.27 29.17
N ASN A 33 21.39 -28.40 29.62
CA ASN A 33 21.38 -26.99 29.20
C ASN A 33 22.55 -26.17 29.76
N SER A 34 23.14 -26.57 30.89
CA SER A 34 24.31 -25.87 31.48
C SER A 34 25.64 -26.21 30.80
N THR A 35 25.74 -27.33 30.09
CA THR A 35 26.96 -27.77 29.38
C THR A 35 26.89 -27.67 27.86
N VAL A 36 25.80 -27.15 27.28
CA VAL A 36 25.69 -26.80 25.85
C VAL A 36 25.60 -25.28 25.61
N HIS A 37 25.92 -24.47 26.63
CA HIS A 37 26.52 -23.15 26.39
C HIS A 37 28.03 -23.34 26.15
N ALA A 38 28.37 -24.18 25.16
CA ALA A 38 29.69 -24.11 24.56
C ALA A 38 29.83 -22.69 24.01
N ASN A 39 30.88 -21.98 24.45
CA ASN A 39 31.30 -20.67 23.96
C ASN A 39 31.24 -20.62 22.43
N LEU A 40 30.11 -20.20 21.85
CA LEU A 40 30.12 -19.58 20.54
C LEU A 40 30.88 -18.28 20.75
N SER A 41 32.17 -18.27 20.41
CA SER A 41 32.96 -17.05 20.40
C SER A 41 32.20 -16.03 19.57
N THR A 42 31.81 -14.90 20.16
CA THR A 42 31.28 -13.76 19.41
C THR A 42 32.31 -13.38 18.35
N ALA A 43 32.05 -13.74 17.10
CA ALA A 43 32.87 -13.32 15.98
C ALA A 43 32.26 -12.03 15.44
N VAL A 44 33.08 -10.97 15.35
CA VAL A 44 32.70 -9.73 14.69
C VAL A 44 33.64 -9.52 13.52
N THR A 45 33.07 -9.36 12.32
CA THR A 45 33.81 -8.98 11.13
C THR A 45 33.47 -7.55 10.79
N THR A 46 34.44 -6.65 10.96
CA THR A 46 34.32 -5.25 10.55
C THR A 46 35.00 -5.05 9.21
N TYR A 47 34.45 -4.15 8.39
CA TYR A 47 35.02 -3.78 7.10
C TYR A 47 35.64 -2.38 7.19
N PRO A 48 36.98 -2.25 7.19
CA PRO A 48 37.63 -0.95 7.22
C PRO A 48 37.28 -0.14 5.96
N LEU A 49 37.23 1.19 6.10
CA LEU A 49 37.14 2.07 4.94
C LEU A 49 38.37 1.85 4.04
N PRO A 50 38.21 1.77 2.70
CA PRO A 50 39.35 1.64 1.81
C PRO A 50 40.35 2.79 2.02
N SER A 51 41.65 2.48 2.02
CA SER A 51 42.71 3.48 2.19
C SER A 51 42.63 4.59 1.13
N GLY A 52 42.29 4.23 -0.11
CA GLY A 52 42.12 5.15 -1.23
C GLY A 52 40.80 5.91 -1.27
N LEU A 53 39.85 5.67 -0.35
CA LEU A 53 38.57 6.37 -0.33
C LEU A 53 38.79 7.87 -0.05
N PRO A 54 38.28 8.79 -0.89
CA PRO A 54 38.36 10.23 -0.62
C PRO A 54 37.68 10.65 0.68
N ASN A 55 38.21 11.70 1.33
CA ASN A 55 37.75 12.13 2.66
C ASN A 55 36.27 12.54 2.71
N GLN A 56 35.72 13.07 1.62
CA GLN A 56 34.31 13.48 1.55
C GLN A 56 33.32 12.32 1.74
N TYR A 57 33.75 11.08 1.48
CA TYR A 57 32.92 9.87 1.68
C TYR A 57 33.17 9.21 3.04
N LYS A 58 34.04 9.76 3.89
CA LYS A 58 34.31 9.25 5.24
C LYS A 58 33.50 10.08 6.23
N SER A 59 32.68 9.42 7.04
CA SER A 59 31.94 10.13 8.09
C SER A 59 32.82 10.36 9.31
N THR A 60 32.73 11.57 9.86
CA THR A 60 33.32 11.96 11.16
C THR A 60 32.25 12.41 12.16
N ALA A 61 30.96 12.24 11.81
CA ALA A 61 29.84 12.63 12.67
C ALA A 61 29.67 11.69 13.88
N PHE A 62 30.17 10.46 13.77
CA PHE A 62 30.08 9.43 14.79
C PHE A 62 31.37 8.60 14.82
N THR A 63 31.62 7.94 15.95
CA THR A 63 32.59 6.84 16.07
C THR A 63 31.86 5.61 16.58
N VAL A 64 32.07 4.45 15.96
CA VAL A 64 31.33 3.22 16.28
C VAL A 64 32.31 2.05 16.49
N SER A 65 32.04 1.22 17.49
CA SER A 65 32.67 -0.08 17.65
C SER A 65 31.66 -1.20 17.90
N ALA A 66 31.96 -2.39 17.40
CA ALA A 66 31.17 -3.60 17.57
C ALA A 66 32.06 -4.70 18.18
N GLY A 67 31.72 -5.17 19.38
CA GLY A 67 32.55 -6.12 20.14
C GLY A 67 33.96 -5.58 20.42
N GLY A 68 34.11 -4.25 20.54
CA GLY A 68 35.40 -3.58 20.68
C GLY A 68 36.14 -3.28 19.36
N ASN A 69 35.70 -3.82 18.23
CA ASN A 69 36.32 -3.58 16.92
C ASN A 69 35.76 -2.30 16.28
N PRO A 70 36.61 -1.37 15.79
CA PRO A 70 36.15 -0.17 15.09
C PRO A 70 35.37 -0.50 13.80
N VAL A 71 34.23 0.17 13.60
CA VAL A 71 33.42 0.04 12.38
C VAL A 71 33.70 1.24 11.46
N GLY A 72 34.00 0.97 10.18
CA GLY A 72 34.17 2.01 9.17
C GLY A 72 32.85 2.72 8.87
N LEU A 73 32.86 4.06 8.92
CA LEU A 73 31.67 4.88 8.66
C LEU A 73 31.80 5.69 7.38
N TYR A 74 30.83 5.51 6.51
CA TYR A 74 30.68 6.22 5.26
C TYR A 74 29.80 7.45 5.45
N ASN A 75 30.13 8.53 4.75
CA ASN A 75 29.28 9.70 4.59
C ASN A 75 28.43 9.52 3.33
N ALA A 76 27.11 9.37 3.49
CA ALA A 76 26.19 9.20 2.36
C ALA A 76 25.92 10.50 1.59
N GLY A 77 26.32 11.63 2.15
CA GLY A 77 25.92 12.96 1.70
C GLY A 77 25.06 13.67 2.74
N ASN A 78 24.55 14.83 2.34
CA ASN A 78 23.66 15.62 3.18
C ASN A 78 22.21 15.32 2.85
N ASN A 79 21.38 15.28 3.87
CA ASN A 79 19.92 15.16 3.75
C ASN A 79 19.27 16.43 3.22
N SER A 80 17.96 16.37 3.06
CA SER A 80 17.14 17.51 2.61
C SER A 80 17.42 18.80 3.39
N TRP A 81 17.79 18.74 4.67
CA TRP A 81 18.04 19.91 5.52
C TRP A 81 19.53 20.28 5.67
N GLY A 82 20.41 19.65 4.90
CA GLY A 82 21.85 19.97 4.90
C GLY A 82 22.65 19.26 6.00
N ASN A 83 22.06 18.31 6.73
CA ASN A 83 22.74 17.54 7.75
C ASN A 83 23.30 16.23 7.17
N SER A 84 24.50 15.83 7.62
CA SER A 84 25.17 14.64 7.09
C SER A 84 24.50 13.35 7.57
N VAL A 85 24.29 12.41 6.66
CA VAL A 85 23.82 11.06 6.98
C VAL A 85 25.00 10.09 6.94
N SER A 86 25.19 9.35 8.02
CA SER A 86 26.28 8.40 8.17
C SER A 86 25.76 6.97 8.10
N TYR A 87 26.54 6.05 7.54
CA TYR A 87 26.23 4.63 7.66
C TYR A 87 27.48 3.78 7.85
N GLY A 88 27.32 2.63 8.48
CA GLY A 88 28.37 1.63 8.66
C GLY A 88 27.79 0.23 8.67
N TYR A 89 28.62 -0.77 8.40
CA TYR A 89 28.19 -2.16 8.36
C TYR A 89 29.27 -3.09 8.91
N PHE A 90 28.82 -4.20 9.49
CA PHE A 90 29.65 -5.24 10.07
C PHE A 90 28.83 -6.52 10.18
N ASP A 91 29.51 -7.66 10.25
CA ASP A 91 28.88 -8.96 10.43
C ASP A 91 29.16 -9.47 11.84
N PHE A 92 28.22 -10.21 12.43
CA PHE A 92 28.46 -10.86 13.73
C PHE A 92 27.65 -12.14 13.94
N SER A 93 28.18 -13.00 14.83
CA SER A 93 27.45 -14.15 15.37
C SER A 93 27.28 -14.03 16.89
N GLY A 94 26.23 -14.65 17.42
CA GLY A 94 25.93 -14.62 18.85
C GLY A 94 25.45 -13.25 19.32
N THR A 95 26.03 -12.74 20.40
CA THR A 95 25.66 -11.45 21.00
C THR A 95 26.83 -10.48 20.97
N VAL A 96 26.60 -9.26 20.49
CA VAL A 96 27.63 -8.22 20.34
C VAL A 96 27.22 -6.92 21.05
N SER A 97 28.17 -6.33 21.78
CA SER A 97 28.02 -4.98 22.34
C SER A 97 28.41 -3.95 21.29
N ILE A 98 27.54 -2.94 21.09
CA ILE A 98 27.77 -1.81 20.19
C ILE A 98 27.99 -0.55 21.02
N SER A 99 29.00 0.22 20.66
CA SER A 99 29.28 1.54 21.25
C SER A 99 29.26 2.59 20.15
N VAL A 100 28.51 3.66 20.35
CA VAL A 100 28.39 4.80 19.43
C VAL A 100 28.68 6.09 20.18
N THR A 101 29.63 6.87 19.68
CA THR A 101 29.97 8.19 20.22
C THR A 101 29.75 9.23 19.13
N PRO A 102 28.67 10.04 19.19
CA PRO A 102 28.52 11.21 18.31
C PRO A 102 29.67 12.21 18.53
N SER A 103 30.02 12.98 17.49
CA SER A 103 31.06 14.00 17.59
C SER A 103 30.57 15.30 18.25
N SER A 104 29.26 15.50 18.32
CA SER A 104 28.61 16.61 19.05
C SER A 104 27.88 16.11 20.28
N GLY A 105 27.67 16.99 21.26
CA GLY A 105 26.79 16.73 22.39
C GLY A 105 25.34 16.53 21.95
N PHE A 106 24.57 15.79 22.74
CA PHE A 106 23.13 15.56 22.56
C PHE A 106 22.42 15.52 23.92
N SER A 107 21.11 15.69 23.96
CA SER A 107 20.29 15.63 25.19
C SER A 107 19.56 14.30 25.33
N SER A 108 19.06 13.75 24.23
CA SER A 108 18.35 12.47 24.17
C SER A 108 18.69 11.68 22.92
N PHE A 109 18.38 10.40 22.90
CA PHE A 109 18.60 9.56 21.72
C PHE A 109 17.49 8.51 21.58
N LYS A 110 17.29 8.03 20.35
CA LYS A 110 16.41 6.91 20.03
C LYS A 110 17.13 5.95 19.08
N LEU A 111 17.00 4.66 19.38
CA LEU A 111 17.36 3.57 18.45
C LEU A 111 16.07 3.17 17.72
N VAL A 112 16.09 3.21 16.39
CA VAL A 112 14.92 2.90 15.55
C VAL A 112 15.23 1.75 14.58
N PRO A 113 14.22 0.92 14.22
CA PRO A 113 12.83 1.00 14.67
C PRO A 113 12.59 0.51 16.11
N SER A 114 11.63 1.13 16.79
CA SER A 114 11.25 0.78 18.17
C SER A 114 10.64 -0.62 18.27
N SER A 115 10.14 -1.16 17.16
CA SER A 115 9.63 -2.53 17.03
C SER A 115 10.66 -3.61 17.37
N LEU A 116 11.96 -3.30 17.30
CA LEU A 116 13.03 -4.19 17.72
C LEU A 116 13.16 -4.30 19.25
N GLY A 117 12.55 -3.38 20.02
CA GLY A 117 12.65 -3.36 21.47
C GLY A 117 14.07 -3.10 22.00
N ILE A 118 14.97 -2.58 21.17
CA ILE A 118 16.37 -2.36 21.55
C ILE A 118 16.47 -1.06 22.34
N THR A 119 17.00 -1.17 23.55
CA THR A 119 17.31 -0.04 24.43
C THR A 119 18.82 0.13 24.58
N GLY A 120 19.27 1.37 24.77
CA GLY A 120 20.67 1.68 25.06
C GLY A 120 20.86 2.41 26.37
N VAL A 121 22.12 2.46 26.83
CA VAL A 121 22.56 3.23 28.00
C VAL A 121 23.49 4.33 27.52
N ARG A 122 23.30 5.55 28.05
CA ARG A 122 24.19 6.69 27.79
C ARG A 122 25.17 6.85 28.95
N SER A 123 26.45 6.97 28.64
CA SER A 123 27.50 7.40 29.57
C SER A 123 28.30 8.54 28.92
N GLY A 124 28.16 9.76 29.45
CA GLY A 124 28.72 10.96 28.82
C GLY A 124 28.14 11.16 27.40
N ASN A 125 29.01 11.16 26.39
CA ASN A 125 28.61 11.24 24.98
C ASN A 125 28.55 9.89 24.26
N THR A 126 28.71 8.78 24.98
CA THR A 126 28.72 7.44 24.40
C THR A 126 27.41 6.73 24.70
N ILE A 127 26.84 6.10 23.68
CA ILE A 127 25.65 5.26 23.73
C ILE A 127 26.10 3.82 23.56
N THR A 128 25.69 2.94 24.47
CA THR A 128 25.99 1.50 24.41
C THR A 128 24.70 0.70 24.40
N PHE A 129 24.62 -0.30 23.53
CA PHE A 129 23.51 -1.25 23.45
C PHE A 129 24.02 -2.61 22.98
N THR A 130 23.18 -3.63 23.01
CA THR A 130 23.55 -5.00 22.66
C THR A 130 22.63 -5.55 21.59
N LEU A 131 23.18 -6.29 20.63
CA LEU A 131 22.45 -7.01 19.60
C LEU A 131 22.66 -8.51 19.77
N SER A 132 21.57 -9.27 19.76
CA SER A 132 21.58 -10.74 19.84
C SER A 132 21.27 -11.41 18.50
N GLN A 133 20.94 -10.63 17.47
CA GLN A 133 20.66 -11.11 16.12
C GLN A 133 20.96 -10.02 15.08
N PRO A 134 21.37 -10.39 13.85
CA PRO A 134 21.52 -9.45 12.75
C PRO A 134 20.29 -8.56 12.55
N THR A 135 20.51 -7.25 12.49
CA THR A 135 19.45 -6.26 12.30
C THR A 135 20.02 -4.92 11.83
N ASN A 136 19.21 -4.17 11.08
CA ASN A 136 19.50 -2.77 10.77
C ASN A 136 18.94 -1.87 11.88
N ILE A 137 19.70 -0.85 12.27
CA ILE A 137 19.33 0.10 13.33
C ILE A 137 19.75 1.50 12.91
N SER A 138 18.90 2.48 13.16
CA SER A 138 19.29 3.89 13.05
C SER A 138 19.33 4.56 14.41
N LEU A 139 20.28 5.47 14.59
CA LEU A 139 20.39 6.35 15.75
C LEU A 139 19.89 7.74 15.37
N VAL A 140 18.85 8.19 16.08
CA VAL A 140 18.32 9.56 16.00
C VAL A 140 18.66 10.26 17.30
N LEU A 141 19.30 11.43 17.22
CA LEU A 141 19.62 12.27 18.37
C LEU A 141 18.54 13.33 18.55
N ASP A 142 18.20 13.66 19.79
CA ASP A 142 17.32 14.76 20.16
C ASP A 142 15.93 14.74 19.53
N ASN A 143 15.47 13.56 19.11
CA ASN A 143 14.24 13.36 18.34
C ASN A 143 14.21 14.20 17.03
N ASP A 144 15.39 14.58 16.54
CA ASP A 144 15.59 15.32 15.29
C ASP A 144 15.88 14.35 14.15
N TYR A 145 14.81 13.97 13.44
CA TYR A 145 14.89 13.13 12.24
C TYR A 145 15.43 13.92 11.03
N GLN A 146 15.53 15.25 11.10
CA GLN A 146 16.08 16.08 10.03
C GLN A 146 17.56 16.42 10.29
N GLY A 147 18.09 16.03 11.46
CA GLY A 147 19.45 16.23 11.91
C GLY A 147 20.45 15.22 11.36
N LYS A 148 21.60 15.10 12.03
CA LYS A 148 22.60 14.07 11.72
C LYS A 148 22.09 12.71 12.17
N VAL A 149 21.99 11.78 11.22
CA VAL A 149 21.51 10.41 11.46
C VAL A 149 22.64 9.42 11.19
N LEU A 150 22.67 8.33 11.96
CA LEU A 150 23.55 7.19 11.73
C LEU A 150 22.71 5.94 11.47
N HIS A 151 23.03 5.21 10.39
CA HIS A 151 22.51 3.88 10.09
C HIS A 151 23.59 2.83 10.32
N LEU A 152 23.27 1.75 11.03
CA LEU A 152 24.14 0.62 11.25
C LEU A 152 23.49 -0.64 10.69
N PHE A 153 24.23 -1.31 9.81
CA PHE A 153 23.80 -2.55 9.18
C PHE A 153 24.58 -3.70 9.81
N ALA A 154 24.00 -4.32 10.84
CA ALA A 154 24.59 -5.46 11.52
C ALA A 154 24.08 -6.75 10.86
N GLN A 155 24.93 -7.47 10.16
CA GLN A 155 24.55 -8.58 9.29
C GLN A 155 25.01 -9.94 9.84
N GLU A 156 24.46 -11.01 9.29
CA GLU A 156 25.01 -12.34 9.48
C GLU A 156 26.33 -12.47 8.68
N PRO A 157 27.30 -13.26 9.15
CA PRO A 157 28.54 -13.52 8.42
C PRO A 157 28.27 -14.02 7.00
N GLU A 158 28.85 -13.34 6.02
CA GLU A 158 28.77 -13.77 4.62
C GLU A 158 29.42 -15.16 4.42
N SER A 159 28.63 -16.15 4.01
CA SER A 159 29.07 -17.56 3.92
C SER A 159 29.29 -18.07 2.49
N ASP A 160 28.78 -17.37 1.48
CA ASP A 160 28.70 -17.84 0.09
C ASP A 160 29.56 -17.03 -0.90
N ILE A 161 30.70 -16.49 -0.46
CA ILE A 161 31.61 -15.65 -1.27
C ILE A 161 32.07 -16.39 -2.55
N PRO A 162 31.91 -15.83 -3.77
CA PRO A 162 32.34 -16.47 -5.01
C PRO A 162 33.86 -16.43 -5.17
N SER A 163 34.42 -17.38 -5.93
CA SER A 163 35.85 -17.33 -6.26
C SER A 163 36.18 -16.15 -7.16
N ALA A 164 37.22 -15.40 -6.79
CA ALA A 164 37.75 -14.30 -7.62
C ALA A 164 38.33 -14.78 -8.96
N THR A 165 38.62 -16.08 -9.10
CA THR A 165 39.15 -16.67 -10.34
C THR A 165 38.08 -17.33 -11.19
N ASP A 166 36.80 -17.30 -10.79
CA ASP A 166 35.72 -17.85 -11.58
C ASP A 166 35.49 -16.98 -12.83
N PRO A 167 35.58 -17.53 -14.06
CA PRO A 167 35.39 -16.76 -15.30
C PRO A 167 33.96 -16.21 -15.49
N ASN A 168 33.01 -16.62 -14.65
CA ASN A 168 31.65 -16.10 -14.62
C ASN A 168 31.42 -15.00 -13.58
N VAL A 169 32.46 -14.62 -12.83
CA VAL A 169 32.37 -13.63 -11.75
C VAL A 169 33.24 -12.42 -12.08
N LEU A 170 32.60 -11.26 -12.18
CA LEU A 170 33.27 -9.97 -12.12
C LEU A 170 33.48 -9.62 -10.64
N TYR A 171 34.70 -9.79 -10.15
CA TYR A 171 35.03 -9.72 -8.73
C TYR A 171 35.73 -8.40 -8.34
N TYR A 172 35.16 -7.67 -7.40
CA TYR A 172 35.78 -6.51 -6.75
C TYR A 172 35.95 -6.79 -5.25
N GLY A 173 37.21 -7.00 -4.83
CA GLY A 173 37.58 -7.19 -3.42
C GLY A 173 37.69 -5.87 -2.65
N PRO A 174 38.09 -5.90 -1.36
CA PRO A 174 38.25 -4.69 -0.56
C PRO A 174 39.17 -3.66 -1.24
N GLY A 175 38.70 -2.41 -1.37
CA GLY A 175 39.40 -1.38 -2.15
C GLY A 175 38.48 -0.26 -2.64
N TYR A 176 39.07 0.85 -3.10
CA TYR A 176 38.33 1.92 -3.78
C TYR A 176 38.63 1.85 -5.28
N TYR A 177 37.58 1.71 -6.08
CA TYR A 177 37.65 1.60 -7.54
C TYR A 177 36.89 2.77 -8.17
N ASP A 178 37.61 3.72 -8.73
CA ASP A 178 36.99 4.85 -9.43
C ASP A 178 36.79 4.51 -10.91
N LEU A 179 35.53 4.26 -11.27
CA LEU A 179 35.08 3.97 -12.63
C LEU A 179 34.24 5.12 -13.18
N SER A 180 34.26 6.32 -12.58
CA SER A 180 33.33 7.38 -12.96
C SER A 180 33.49 7.85 -14.41
N ALA A 181 34.71 7.73 -14.95
CA ALA A 181 35.03 8.06 -16.33
C ALA A 181 34.71 6.93 -17.33
N GLN A 182 34.26 5.77 -16.86
CA GLN A 182 33.97 4.60 -17.69
C GLN A 182 32.45 4.49 -17.98
N PRO A 183 32.08 3.76 -19.04
CA PRO A 183 30.71 3.30 -19.22
C PRO A 183 30.23 2.48 -18.00
N PRO A 184 28.92 2.37 -17.76
CA PRO A 184 28.38 1.50 -16.72
C PRO A 184 28.91 0.06 -16.85
N LEU A 185 29.13 -0.60 -15.72
CA LEU A 185 29.41 -2.03 -15.70
C LEU A 185 28.18 -2.78 -16.23
N THR A 186 28.42 -3.73 -17.14
CA THR A 186 27.38 -4.56 -17.75
C THR A 186 27.65 -6.04 -17.45
N LEU A 187 26.60 -6.86 -17.45
CA LEU A 187 26.71 -8.32 -17.34
C LEU A 187 25.92 -8.99 -18.46
N SER A 188 26.48 -10.04 -19.06
CA SER A 188 25.73 -10.97 -19.90
C SER A 188 25.02 -12.02 -19.05
N SER A 189 24.07 -12.74 -19.67
CA SER A 189 23.30 -13.79 -18.99
C SER A 189 24.18 -14.83 -18.30
N GLY A 190 23.80 -15.27 -17.09
CA GLY A 190 24.53 -16.27 -16.29
C GLY A 190 25.75 -15.73 -15.52
N LYS A 191 26.04 -14.42 -15.58
CA LYS A 191 27.20 -13.82 -14.91
C LYS A 191 26.86 -13.26 -13.53
N THR A 192 27.88 -13.15 -12.69
CA THR A 192 27.80 -12.54 -11.36
C THR A 192 28.69 -11.30 -11.29
N LEU A 193 28.18 -10.18 -10.77
CA LEU A 193 28.98 -9.10 -10.21
C LEU A 193 29.07 -9.29 -8.70
N TYR A 194 30.28 -9.44 -8.17
CA TYR A 194 30.55 -9.52 -6.75
C TYR A 194 31.30 -8.28 -6.26
N ILE A 195 30.73 -7.57 -5.29
CA ILE A 195 31.34 -6.40 -4.65
C ILE A 195 31.53 -6.75 -3.16
N GLY A 196 32.75 -7.13 -2.78
CA GLY A 196 33.06 -7.63 -1.45
C GLY A 196 32.98 -6.57 -0.35
N GLY A 197 32.81 -6.99 0.89
CA GLY A 197 32.81 -6.07 2.03
C GLY A 197 34.11 -5.27 2.13
N GLY A 198 34.00 -3.97 2.39
CA GLY A 198 35.13 -3.03 2.33
C GLY A 198 35.52 -2.60 0.92
N ALA A 199 34.81 -3.05 -0.12
CA ALA A 199 34.95 -2.52 -1.48
C ALA A 199 34.00 -1.34 -1.70
N VAL A 200 34.47 -0.35 -2.46
CA VAL A 200 33.68 0.78 -2.95
C VAL A 200 33.95 0.92 -4.45
N ILE A 201 32.92 0.76 -5.26
CA ILE A 201 32.96 1.10 -6.68
C ILE A 201 32.29 2.45 -6.84
N ARG A 202 33.07 3.48 -7.21
CA ARG A 202 32.50 4.75 -7.66
C ARG A 202 32.19 4.64 -9.14
N GLY A 203 30.93 4.41 -9.49
CA GLY A 203 30.53 4.07 -10.85
C GLY A 203 29.04 3.75 -10.96
N ARG A 204 28.65 3.07 -12.04
CA ARG A 204 27.28 2.66 -12.33
C ARG A 204 27.24 1.20 -12.80
N VAL A 205 26.12 0.53 -12.58
CA VAL A 205 25.83 -0.81 -13.10
C VAL A 205 24.57 -0.74 -13.94
N LYS A 206 24.65 -1.13 -15.21
CA LYS A 206 23.51 -1.20 -16.11
C LYS A 206 23.48 -2.57 -16.78
N ILE A 207 22.37 -3.29 -16.63
CA ILE A 207 22.19 -4.61 -17.24
C ILE A 207 20.94 -4.57 -18.09
N ASP A 208 21.12 -4.78 -19.39
CA ASP A 208 20.04 -4.79 -20.37
C ASP A 208 19.93 -6.17 -21.05
N ASN A 209 18.70 -6.66 -21.25
CA ASN A 209 18.38 -7.86 -22.03
C ASN A 209 19.16 -9.11 -21.59
N ALA A 210 19.16 -9.41 -20.29
CA ALA A 210 19.88 -10.54 -19.72
C ALA A 210 19.00 -11.41 -18.83
N SER A 211 19.43 -12.65 -18.59
CA SER A 211 18.77 -13.54 -17.63
C SER A 211 19.79 -14.26 -16.75
N ASN A 212 19.37 -14.74 -15.58
CA ASN A 212 20.25 -15.47 -14.66
C ASN A 212 21.48 -14.65 -14.24
N VAL A 213 21.33 -13.33 -14.10
CA VAL A 213 22.40 -12.48 -13.58
C VAL A 213 22.30 -12.36 -12.07
N THR A 214 23.45 -12.22 -11.42
CA THR A 214 23.51 -11.98 -9.97
C THR A 214 24.38 -10.78 -9.66
N ILE A 215 23.86 -9.81 -8.91
CA ILE A 215 24.63 -8.71 -8.34
C ILE A 215 24.65 -8.92 -6.84
N ARG A 216 25.81 -9.13 -6.23
CA ARG A 216 25.88 -9.45 -4.81
C ARG A 216 27.14 -9.02 -4.07
N GLY A 217 27.09 -9.12 -2.75
CA GLY A 217 28.20 -8.87 -1.83
C GLY A 217 27.95 -7.68 -0.92
N ARG A 218 28.80 -7.51 0.10
CA ARG A 218 28.67 -6.51 1.18
C ARG A 218 29.17 -5.10 0.84
N GLY A 219 29.70 -4.89 -0.37
CA GLY A 219 30.34 -3.63 -0.74
C GLY A 219 29.38 -2.52 -1.18
N VAL A 220 29.96 -1.36 -1.50
CA VAL A 220 29.23 -0.14 -1.83
C VAL A 220 29.36 0.20 -3.32
N LEU A 221 28.22 0.40 -3.99
CA LEU A 221 28.12 1.10 -5.27
C LEU A 221 27.80 2.57 -5.02
N LEU A 222 28.78 3.44 -5.29
CA LEU A 222 28.71 4.88 -5.08
C LEU A 222 28.54 5.61 -6.41
N ASN A 223 27.55 6.50 -6.51
CA ASN A 223 27.37 7.36 -7.68
C ASN A 223 27.03 8.80 -7.25
N ASP A 224 27.95 9.72 -7.50
CA ASP A 224 27.88 11.14 -7.12
C ASP A 224 28.05 12.08 -8.33
N TYR A 225 27.85 11.55 -9.53
CA TYR A 225 28.04 12.28 -10.78
C TYR A 225 26.93 11.96 -11.78
N ASN A 226 26.58 12.95 -12.61
CA ASN A 226 25.67 12.77 -13.74
C ASN A 226 26.46 12.31 -14.98
N SER A 227 25.79 11.60 -15.87
CA SER A 227 26.37 11.10 -17.12
C SER A 227 25.46 11.38 -18.30
N PRO A 228 25.99 11.63 -19.51
CA PRO A 228 25.17 11.87 -20.69
C PRO A 228 24.27 10.70 -21.11
N THR A 229 24.54 9.48 -20.62
CA THR A 229 23.92 8.25 -21.14
C THR A 229 23.09 7.46 -20.13
N ASP A 230 23.27 7.70 -18.83
CA ASP A 230 22.52 7.03 -17.75
C ASP A 230 22.82 7.68 -16.39
N ASP A 231 21.78 8.17 -15.71
CA ASP A 231 21.88 8.83 -14.41
C ASP A 231 21.43 7.92 -13.25
N ILE A 232 21.19 6.62 -13.45
CA ILE A 232 20.81 5.69 -12.38
C ILE A 232 22.04 4.89 -11.93
N ALA A 233 22.21 4.71 -10.62
CA ALA A 233 23.40 4.02 -10.10
C ALA A 233 23.36 2.51 -10.42
N LEU A 234 22.20 1.87 -10.20
CA LEU A 234 21.94 0.48 -10.56
C LEU A 234 20.65 0.37 -11.38
N ALA A 235 20.79 0.03 -12.66
CA ALA A 235 19.69 -0.08 -13.60
C ALA A 235 19.59 -1.50 -14.21
N LEU A 236 18.38 -2.05 -14.19
CA LEU A 236 18.04 -3.34 -14.82
C LEU A 236 16.96 -3.12 -15.90
N GLY A 237 17.23 -3.46 -17.15
CA GLY A 237 16.29 -3.34 -18.27
C GLY A 237 16.06 -4.67 -18.95
N ALA A 238 14.81 -5.12 -19.06
CA ALA A 238 14.46 -6.41 -19.67
C ALA A 238 15.27 -7.59 -19.08
N VAL A 239 15.44 -7.59 -17.75
CA VAL A 239 16.18 -8.63 -17.01
C VAL A 239 15.22 -9.66 -16.42
N SER A 240 15.58 -10.95 -16.50
CA SER A 240 14.76 -12.02 -15.91
C SER A 240 15.52 -13.06 -15.09
N ASN A 241 14.82 -13.77 -14.20
CA ASN A 241 15.38 -14.89 -13.41
C ASN A 241 16.67 -14.51 -12.68
N SER A 242 16.69 -13.34 -12.03
CA SER A 242 17.93 -12.69 -11.58
C SER A 242 17.87 -12.28 -10.12
N THR A 243 19.04 -12.03 -9.53
CA THR A 243 19.16 -11.73 -8.10
C THR A 243 20.00 -10.48 -7.85
N VAL A 244 19.51 -9.59 -6.99
CA VAL A 244 20.30 -8.53 -6.35
C VAL A 244 20.34 -8.83 -4.86
N LYS A 245 21.52 -8.98 -4.27
CA LYS A 245 21.66 -9.47 -2.89
C LYS A 245 22.72 -8.71 -2.10
N ASP A 246 22.41 -8.30 -0.87
CA ASP A 246 23.35 -7.77 0.14
C ASP A 246 24.03 -6.42 -0.16
N ILE A 247 23.89 -5.90 -1.38
CA ILE A 247 24.61 -4.71 -1.84
C ILE A 247 24.11 -3.42 -1.16
N ILE A 248 25.03 -2.46 -1.00
CA ILE A 248 24.73 -1.08 -0.61
C ILE A 248 24.89 -0.18 -1.82
N VAL A 249 23.90 0.66 -2.08
CA VAL A 249 23.94 1.70 -3.12
C VAL A 249 23.81 3.06 -2.44
N ASN A 250 24.74 3.96 -2.75
CA ASN A 250 24.69 5.35 -2.31
C ASN A 250 24.75 6.26 -3.53
N ARG A 251 23.63 6.91 -3.82
CA ARG A 251 23.53 7.92 -4.86
C ARG A 251 23.49 9.31 -4.22
N ASN A 252 24.52 10.11 -4.47
CA ASN A 252 24.75 11.41 -3.82
C ASN A 252 24.72 12.60 -4.79
N ILE A 253 23.76 12.55 -5.71
CA ILE A 253 23.28 13.65 -6.57
C ILE A 253 21.85 13.28 -7.02
N GLY A 254 21.09 14.19 -7.62
CA GLY A 254 19.72 13.91 -8.07
C GLY A 254 19.64 12.83 -9.17
N SER A 255 18.47 12.20 -9.29
CA SER A 255 18.12 10.98 -10.06
C SER A 255 17.95 9.75 -9.18
N TRP A 256 17.18 8.78 -9.68
CA TRP A 256 16.79 7.57 -8.95
C TRP A 256 18.03 6.76 -8.53
N THR A 257 18.00 6.21 -7.31
CA THR A 257 19.12 5.39 -6.79
C THR A 257 19.24 4.08 -7.58
N SER A 258 18.11 3.40 -7.77
CA SER A 258 18.06 2.15 -8.52
C SER A 258 16.73 2.01 -9.23
N ALA A 259 16.73 1.31 -10.36
CA ALA A 259 15.50 1.04 -11.10
C ALA A 259 15.56 -0.30 -11.83
N MET A 260 14.38 -0.89 -12.02
CA MET A 260 14.16 -1.95 -12.98
C MET A 260 13.04 -1.58 -13.94
N HIS A 261 13.18 -1.96 -15.20
CA HIS A 261 12.19 -1.73 -16.25
C HIS A 261 11.95 -3.01 -17.05
N ASN A 262 10.68 -3.38 -17.25
CA ASN A 262 10.29 -4.58 -18.01
C ASN A 262 10.98 -5.87 -17.52
N CYS A 263 11.13 -6.02 -16.20
CA CYS A 263 11.80 -7.16 -15.59
C CYS A 263 10.80 -8.21 -15.10
N SER A 264 11.26 -9.46 -15.00
CA SER A 264 10.44 -10.58 -14.50
C SER A 264 11.23 -11.59 -13.66
N PHE A 265 10.64 -12.17 -12.61
CA PHE A 265 11.29 -13.17 -11.76
C PHE A 265 12.61 -12.66 -11.15
N VAL A 266 12.57 -11.47 -10.54
CA VAL A 266 13.75 -10.86 -9.89
C VAL A 266 13.59 -10.86 -8.38
N ASN A 267 14.60 -11.40 -7.69
CA ASN A 267 14.69 -11.37 -6.23
C ASN A 267 15.69 -10.31 -5.80
N VAL A 268 15.26 -9.39 -4.95
CA VAL A 268 16.08 -8.34 -4.34
C VAL A 268 16.10 -8.57 -2.84
N THR A 269 17.22 -9.05 -2.29
CA THR A 269 17.32 -9.44 -0.88
C THR A 269 18.39 -8.64 -0.16
N ASN A 270 18.07 -8.09 0.99
CA ASN A 270 19.00 -7.34 1.84
C ASN A 270 19.69 -6.16 1.13
N TYR A 271 19.00 -5.58 0.15
CA TYR A 271 19.41 -4.40 -0.59
C TYR A 271 19.35 -3.16 0.31
N LYS A 272 20.34 -2.28 0.19
CA LYS A 272 20.42 -1.06 0.99
C LYS A 272 20.60 0.15 0.08
N ALA A 273 19.69 1.12 0.17
CA ALA A 273 19.86 2.43 -0.42
C ALA A 273 20.08 3.46 0.69
N VAL A 274 21.15 4.24 0.63
CA VAL A 274 21.37 5.37 1.53
C VAL A 274 21.69 6.58 0.66
N SER A 275 20.66 7.24 0.15
CA SER A 275 20.72 8.31 -0.85
C SER A 275 19.92 9.52 -0.39
N PRO A 276 20.42 10.29 0.60
CA PRO A 276 19.67 11.35 1.26
C PRO A 276 19.63 12.67 0.44
N TYR A 277 20.27 12.69 -0.73
CA TYR A 277 20.36 13.89 -1.56
C TYR A 277 18.99 14.24 -2.16
N PHE A 278 18.48 15.44 -1.87
CA PHE A 278 17.24 15.95 -2.45
C PHE A 278 17.47 16.54 -3.85
N ALA A 279 16.69 16.23 -4.89
CA ALA A 279 15.47 15.41 -4.97
C ALA A 279 15.60 14.25 -5.96
N SER A 280 14.51 13.50 -6.17
CA SER A 280 14.41 12.40 -7.12
C SER A 280 15.33 11.23 -6.82
N SER A 281 15.74 11.08 -5.57
CA SER A 281 16.66 10.03 -5.09
C SER A 281 15.94 8.75 -4.67
N ASP A 282 14.85 8.41 -5.37
CA ASP A 282 14.02 7.25 -5.09
C ASP A 282 14.87 6.01 -4.78
N GLY A 283 14.47 5.23 -3.77
CA GLY A 283 15.28 4.10 -3.31
C GLY A 283 15.39 3.00 -4.34
N PHE A 284 14.25 2.51 -4.83
CA PHE A 284 14.20 1.56 -5.93
C PHE A 284 12.88 1.70 -6.71
N ASN A 285 12.96 1.99 -8.00
CA ASN A 285 11.82 2.03 -8.92
C ASN A 285 11.55 0.67 -9.57
N ILE A 286 10.33 0.14 -9.43
CA ILE A 286 9.84 -1.05 -10.13
C ILE A 286 8.92 -0.60 -11.25
N ASN A 287 9.45 -0.48 -12.47
CA ASN A 287 8.75 0.10 -13.61
C ASN A 287 8.27 -1.01 -14.54
N SER A 288 6.97 -1.09 -14.82
CA SER A 288 6.40 -1.96 -15.86
C SER A 288 6.91 -3.41 -15.76
N SER A 289 7.01 -3.95 -14.54
CA SER A 289 7.67 -5.23 -14.20
C SER A 289 6.74 -6.13 -13.38
N HIS A 290 7.01 -7.44 -13.36
CA HIS A 290 6.18 -8.41 -12.65
C HIS A 290 6.97 -9.57 -12.04
N ASP A 291 6.37 -10.36 -11.15
CA ASP A 291 7.06 -11.46 -10.45
C ASP A 291 8.33 -10.99 -9.70
N ILE A 292 8.19 -9.94 -8.90
CA ILE A 292 9.31 -9.29 -8.20
C ILE A 292 9.16 -9.49 -6.69
N THR A 293 10.25 -9.89 -6.02
CA THR A 293 10.28 -9.98 -4.55
C THR A 293 11.41 -9.14 -3.98
N PHE A 294 11.06 -8.22 -3.07
CA PHE A 294 11.97 -7.52 -2.19
C PHE A 294 11.87 -8.10 -0.78
N ASP A 295 13.00 -8.42 -0.15
CA ASP A 295 13.07 -8.94 1.21
C ASP A 295 14.24 -8.32 1.98
N LYS A 296 14.03 -7.88 3.22
CA LYS A 296 15.07 -7.34 4.12
C LYS A 296 15.73 -6.03 3.65
N SER A 297 15.04 -5.22 2.85
CA SER A 297 15.61 -3.95 2.37
C SER A 297 15.73 -2.90 3.47
N PHE A 298 16.74 -2.04 3.35
CA PHE A 298 16.82 -0.77 4.07
C PHE A 298 16.91 0.38 3.08
N ILE A 299 16.06 1.39 3.21
CA ILE A 299 16.08 2.54 2.29
C ILE A 299 16.03 3.84 3.07
N HIS A 300 16.97 4.74 2.77
CA HIS A 300 16.91 6.16 3.07
C HIS A 300 17.02 6.92 1.75
N SER A 301 15.94 7.61 1.35
CA SER A 301 15.85 8.46 0.17
C SER A 301 15.41 9.88 0.56
N ALA A 302 15.57 10.83 -0.36
CA ALA A 302 14.93 12.15 -0.30
C ALA A 302 13.92 12.34 -1.45
N ASP A 303 13.23 11.24 -1.74
CA ASP A 303 12.07 11.06 -2.60
C ASP A 303 11.43 9.70 -2.23
N ASP A 304 10.63 9.09 -3.11
CA ASP A 304 9.96 7.81 -2.85
C ASP A 304 10.93 6.69 -2.40
N ALA A 305 10.79 6.16 -1.19
CA ALA A 305 11.67 5.06 -0.75
C ALA A 305 11.41 3.78 -1.56
N VAL A 306 10.13 3.45 -1.79
CA VAL A 306 9.70 2.42 -2.74
C VAL A 306 8.77 3.06 -3.75
N ALA A 307 9.06 2.88 -5.05
CA ALA A 307 8.22 3.37 -6.14
C ALA A 307 7.85 2.22 -7.08
N ILE A 308 6.54 2.03 -7.32
CA ILE A 308 6.01 1.08 -8.31
C ILE A 308 5.26 1.88 -9.38
N LYS A 309 5.70 1.79 -10.63
CA LYS A 309 5.20 2.67 -11.71
C LYS A 309 4.85 1.92 -12.98
N GLY A 310 3.89 2.48 -13.71
CA GLY A 310 3.52 2.12 -15.07
C GLY A 310 4.08 3.17 -16.01
N MET A 311 5.20 2.85 -16.66
CA MET A 311 5.92 3.76 -17.55
C MET A 311 5.70 3.31 -18.99
N SER A 312 4.78 3.98 -19.70
CA SER A 312 4.45 3.68 -21.10
C SER A 312 3.93 4.92 -21.82
N ASP A 313 4.23 5.05 -23.11
CA ASP A 313 3.66 6.07 -23.98
C ASP A 313 2.35 5.63 -24.65
N GLN A 314 1.94 4.37 -24.46
CA GLN A 314 0.71 3.82 -25.02
C GLN A 314 -0.50 4.11 -24.13
N ILE A 315 -1.70 3.86 -24.67
CA ILE A 315 -2.90 3.78 -23.84
C ILE A 315 -2.75 2.62 -22.82
N PRO A 316 -3.27 2.75 -21.59
CA PRO A 316 -3.09 1.78 -20.52
C PRO A 316 -3.36 0.33 -20.94
N ALA A 317 -4.47 0.07 -21.64
CA ALA A 317 -4.84 -1.28 -22.10
C ALA A 317 -3.79 -1.99 -22.99
N ASN A 318 -2.89 -1.23 -23.63
CA ASN A 318 -1.82 -1.75 -24.49
C ASN A 318 -0.43 -1.67 -23.81
N SER A 319 -0.34 -1.09 -22.63
CA SER A 319 0.90 -0.97 -21.85
C SER A 319 1.24 -2.31 -21.16
N LEU A 320 2.49 -2.46 -20.74
CA LEU A 320 2.87 -3.61 -19.92
C LEU A 320 2.12 -3.58 -18.57
N PRO A 321 1.65 -4.73 -18.07
CA PRO A 321 1.05 -4.83 -16.73
C PRO A 321 2.13 -4.78 -15.64
N VAL A 322 1.72 -4.43 -14.43
CA VAL A 322 2.56 -4.43 -13.22
C VAL A 322 1.90 -5.34 -12.18
N TYR A 323 2.47 -6.51 -11.91
CA TYR A 323 1.76 -7.48 -11.05
C TYR A 323 2.66 -8.48 -10.34
N ASN A 324 2.10 -9.14 -9.33
CA ASN A 324 2.80 -10.14 -8.52
C ASN A 324 4.10 -9.60 -7.92
N ILE A 325 3.98 -8.52 -7.14
CA ILE A 325 5.10 -7.85 -6.47
C ILE A 325 4.94 -8.05 -4.96
N THR A 326 5.98 -8.55 -4.29
CA THR A 326 6.02 -8.64 -2.83
C THR A 326 7.19 -7.82 -2.29
N TYR A 327 6.94 -6.97 -1.30
CA TYR A 327 7.94 -6.24 -0.54
C TYR A 327 7.79 -6.57 0.95
N LYS A 328 8.81 -7.16 1.57
CA LYS A 328 8.70 -7.63 2.95
C LYS A 328 9.93 -7.42 3.83
N ASN A 329 9.71 -7.37 5.14
CA ASN A 329 10.75 -7.29 6.18
C ASN A 329 11.66 -6.06 6.04
N ALA A 330 11.08 -4.90 5.71
CA ALA A 330 11.85 -3.73 5.30
C ALA A 330 11.86 -2.59 6.33
N GLN A 331 12.88 -1.75 6.27
CA GLN A 331 12.96 -0.48 7.00
C GLN A 331 13.10 0.67 6.00
N LEU A 332 12.20 1.64 6.05
CA LEU A 332 12.08 2.67 5.02
C LEU A 332 12.08 4.08 5.62
N TRP A 333 12.77 4.99 4.96
CA TRP A 333 12.95 6.39 5.35
C TRP A 333 12.92 7.27 4.10
N ALA A 334 12.03 8.27 4.09
CA ALA A 334 11.91 9.24 3.01
C ALA A 334 11.92 10.66 3.58
N ASP A 335 12.95 11.44 3.25
CA ASP A 335 13.07 12.86 3.68
C ASP A 335 12.09 13.79 2.97
N ALA A 336 11.59 13.39 1.80
CA ALA A 336 10.60 14.08 1.02
C ALA A 336 9.82 13.05 0.19
N ASN A 337 8.57 13.35 -0.16
CA ASN A 337 7.65 12.51 -0.93
C ASN A 337 7.06 11.30 -0.16
N ASN A 338 6.86 10.15 -0.81
CA ASN A 338 6.22 9.00 -0.16
C ASN A 338 7.26 8.05 0.42
N THR A 339 6.87 7.25 1.41
CA THR A 339 7.72 6.11 1.78
C THR A 339 7.43 4.91 0.91
N ILE A 340 6.16 4.48 0.85
CA ILE A 340 5.70 3.49 -0.12
C ILE A 340 4.83 4.22 -1.12
N GLY A 341 5.20 4.19 -2.40
CA GLY A 341 4.46 4.81 -3.50
C GLY A 341 4.13 3.82 -4.61
N ILE A 342 2.84 3.76 -4.99
CA ILE A 342 2.39 3.22 -6.28
C ILE A 342 1.88 4.39 -7.11
N GLY A 343 2.51 4.64 -8.26
CA GLY A 343 2.32 5.84 -9.08
C GLY A 343 3.43 6.88 -8.87
N ALA A 344 3.25 8.14 -9.26
CA ALA A 344 2.07 8.74 -9.91
C ALA A 344 1.93 8.32 -11.39
N GLU A 345 3.04 7.96 -12.04
CA GLU A 345 3.06 7.43 -13.39
C GLU A 345 2.42 6.05 -13.44
N THR A 346 1.23 5.99 -14.03
CA THR A 346 0.29 4.86 -13.88
C THR A 346 -0.19 4.30 -15.21
N ARG A 347 0.54 4.54 -16.31
CA ARG A 347 0.21 3.97 -17.63
C ARG A 347 0.68 2.52 -17.72
N ALA A 348 -0.16 1.62 -17.22
CA ALA A 348 0.01 0.16 -17.27
C ALA A 348 -1.31 -0.50 -17.66
N ALA A 349 -1.29 -1.75 -18.14
CA ALA A 349 -2.53 -2.49 -18.38
C ALA A 349 -3.35 -2.67 -17.08
N TYR A 350 -2.66 -2.91 -15.97
CA TYR A 350 -3.19 -2.93 -14.62
C TYR A 350 -2.05 -2.99 -13.59
N PHE A 351 -2.38 -2.67 -12.34
CA PHE A 351 -1.58 -2.95 -11.15
C PHE A 351 -2.30 -4.03 -10.33
N GLN A 352 -1.73 -5.24 -10.21
CA GLN A 352 -2.44 -6.35 -9.58
C GLN A 352 -1.59 -7.20 -8.64
N ASN A 353 -2.17 -7.69 -7.55
CA ASN A 353 -1.52 -8.66 -6.65
C ASN A 353 -0.18 -8.11 -6.12
N ILE A 354 -0.25 -6.99 -5.41
CA ILE A 354 0.92 -6.30 -4.84
C ILE A 354 0.81 -6.37 -3.31
N LYS A 355 1.85 -6.89 -2.65
CA LYS A 355 1.86 -7.09 -1.20
C LYS A 355 3.05 -6.39 -0.55
N PHE A 356 2.76 -5.58 0.47
CA PHE A 356 3.71 -5.02 1.42
C PHE A 356 3.50 -5.67 2.78
N GLN A 357 4.54 -6.26 3.37
CA GLN A 357 4.39 -6.99 4.63
C GLN A 357 5.54 -6.76 5.60
N ASN A 358 5.22 -6.57 6.88
CA ASN A 358 6.22 -6.44 7.94
C ASN A 358 7.23 -5.32 7.66
N ILE A 359 6.76 -4.07 7.65
CA ILE A 359 7.58 -2.91 7.30
C ILE A 359 7.62 -1.90 8.44
N ASP A 360 8.80 -1.39 8.76
CA ASP A 360 9.00 -0.23 9.62
C ASP A 360 9.25 1.02 8.76
N ILE A 361 8.29 1.94 8.74
CA ILE A 361 8.47 3.28 8.19
C ILE A 361 9.05 4.16 9.29
N LEU A 362 10.35 4.44 9.18
CA LEU A 362 11.11 5.19 10.15
C LEU A 362 10.82 6.69 10.06
N TYR A 363 10.66 7.20 8.84
CA TYR A 363 10.42 8.61 8.58
C TYR A 363 9.73 8.82 7.23
N ASN A 364 8.75 9.72 7.22
CA ASN A 364 8.10 10.28 6.04
C ASN A 364 7.89 11.79 6.27
N TYR A 365 8.22 12.58 5.26
CA TYR A 365 7.95 14.01 5.23
C TYR A 365 7.47 14.40 3.83
N ASP A 366 6.54 15.34 3.72
CA ASP A 366 5.87 15.61 2.45
C ASP A 366 6.80 16.35 1.48
N ASP A 367 7.18 17.61 1.70
CA ASP A 367 8.15 18.29 0.84
C ASP A 367 9.06 19.21 1.62
N LYS A 368 10.35 19.21 1.28
CA LYS A 368 11.34 20.11 1.87
C LYS A 368 11.00 21.60 1.63
N ASN A 369 10.64 21.96 0.40
CA ASN A 369 10.50 23.34 -0.06
C ASN A 369 9.06 23.86 0.04
N HIS A 370 8.09 22.96 -0.02
CA HIS A 370 6.65 23.25 -0.05
C HIS A 370 5.88 22.39 0.97
N PRO A 371 6.24 22.44 2.26
CA PRO A 371 5.58 21.65 3.28
C PRO A 371 4.09 21.96 3.31
N ASP A 372 3.29 20.90 3.41
CA ASP A 372 1.83 20.94 3.46
C ASP A 372 1.11 21.45 2.19
N VAL A 373 1.85 21.76 1.11
CA VAL A 373 1.28 22.19 -0.19
C VAL A 373 0.95 21.01 -1.11
N LEU A 374 1.62 19.87 -0.93
CA LEU A 374 1.45 18.65 -1.73
C LEU A 374 0.80 17.56 -0.85
N PRO A 375 -0.54 17.60 -0.68
CA PRO A 375 -1.24 16.76 0.30
C PRO A 375 -1.36 15.30 -0.13
N ASP A 376 -0.98 14.98 -1.36
CA ASP A 376 -0.93 13.62 -1.91
C ASP A 376 0.19 12.75 -1.33
N ARG A 377 1.15 13.37 -0.61
CA ARG A 377 2.33 12.70 -0.08
C ARG A 377 2.09 12.09 1.29
N SER A 378 2.37 10.80 1.45
CA SER A 378 2.09 10.05 2.67
C SER A 378 3.06 8.87 2.92
N ALA A 379 3.01 8.29 4.12
CA ALA A 379 3.79 7.10 4.43
C ALA A 379 3.42 5.91 3.54
N ILE A 380 2.14 5.71 3.25
CA ILE A 380 1.64 4.63 2.40
C ILE A 380 0.71 5.21 1.33
N ASN A 381 1.18 5.24 0.08
CA ASN A 381 0.54 5.98 -1.01
C ASN A 381 0.19 5.08 -2.21
N ILE A 382 -1.02 5.26 -2.73
CA ILE A 382 -1.43 4.89 -4.08
C ILE A 382 -1.99 6.15 -4.74
N PHE A 383 -1.33 6.60 -5.79
CA PHE A 383 -1.71 7.80 -6.52
C PHE A 383 -1.83 7.53 -8.00
N ALA A 384 -3.04 7.63 -8.54
CA ALA A 384 -3.30 7.45 -9.97
C ALA A 384 -3.46 8.78 -10.68
N LEU A 385 -2.77 8.91 -11.81
CA LEU A 385 -2.96 10.00 -12.76
C LEU A 385 -3.79 9.58 -13.98
N HIS A 386 -3.81 8.29 -14.30
CA HIS A 386 -4.50 7.80 -15.49
C HIS A 386 -5.61 6.85 -15.11
N GLY A 387 -6.67 6.82 -15.94
CA GLY A 387 -7.65 5.74 -15.91
C GLY A 387 -6.94 4.40 -16.14
N THR A 388 -6.74 3.64 -15.06
CA THR A 388 -6.04 2.36 -15.02
C THR A 388 -6.60 1.54 -13.87
N TYR A 389 -6.56 0.20 -13.98
CA TYR A 389 -7.06 -0.69 -12.94
C TYR A 389 -5.99 -0.99 -11.90
N PHE A 390 -6.35 -0.89 -10.63
CA PHE A 390 -5.58 -1.33 -9.48
C PHE A 390 -6.44 -2.33 -8.72
N ASN A 391 -5.94 -3.53 -8.48
CA ASN A 391 -6.69 -4.52 -7.71
C ASN A 391 -5.83 -5.49 -6.92
N ASP A 392 -6.37 -6.00 -5.81
CA ASP A 392 -5.70 -6.98 -4.95
C ASP A 392 -4.37 -6.45 -4.38
N ILE A 393 -4.43 -5.30 -3.71
CA ILE A 393 -3.25 -4.66 -3.09
C ILE A 393 -3.35 -4.78 -1.57
N THR A 394 -2.30 -5.28 -0.93
CA THR A 394 -2.28 -5.51 0.53
C THR A 394 -1.10 -4.83 1.19
N PHE A 395 -1.39 -4.09 2.26
CA PHE A 395 -0.43 -3.55 3.21
C PHE A 395 -0.69 -4.22 4.57
N GLU A 396 0.24 -5.02 5.06
CA GLU A 396 0.05 -5.83 6.26
C GLU A 396 1.21 -5.67 7.24
N ASP A 397 0.91 -5.49 8.52
CA ASP A 397 1.89 -5.37 9.61
C ASP A 397 2.90 -4.24 9.34
N ILE A 398 2.41 -3.01 9.20
CA ILE A 398 3.25 -1.82 8.97
C ILE A 398 3.26 -0.93 10.21
N ARG A 399 4.45 -0.50 10.62
CA ARG A 399 4.68 0.33 11.81
C ARG A 399 5.31 1.64 11.38
N VAL A 400 4.68 2.76 11.72
CA VAL A 400 5.06 4.10 11.29
C VAL A 400 5.50 4.91 12.50
N GLU A 401 6.79 5.23 12.54
CA GLU A 401 7.42 6.00 13.64
C GLU A 401 7.13 7.49 13.52
N ARG A 402 7.36 8.03 12.31
CA ARG A 402 7.20 9.45 11.97
C ARG A 402 6.70 9.60 10.54
N ALA A 403 5.60 10.30 10.36
CA ALA A 403 5.04 10.62 9.05
C ALA A 403 4.27 11.94 9.13
N LYS A 404 4.18 12.66 8.01
CA LYS A 404 3.26 13.80 7.90
C LYS A 404 1.81 13.32 7.79
N ARG A 405 1.55 12.39 6.85
CA ARG A 405 0.25 11.74 6.59
C ARG A 405 0.43 10.23 6.55
N LEU A 406 -0.63 9.48 6.86
CA LEU A 406 -0.51 8.03 7.06
C LEU A 406 -0.78 7.24 5.77
N ILE A 407 -1.99 7.36 5.23
CA ILE A 407 -2.43 6.59 4.06
C ILE A 407 -3.07 7.54 3.04
N ASN A 408 -2.72 7.38 1.77
CA ASN A 408 -3.39 8.05 0.67
C ASN A 408 -3.73 7.04 -0.44
N VAL A 409 -4.99 7.08 -0.89
CA VAL A 409 -5.49 6.42 -2.10
C VAL A 409 -6.24 7.47 -2.88
N GLN A 410 -5.63 7.99 -3.94
CA GLN A 410 -6.14 9.17 -4.64
C GLN A 410 -6.05 9.03 -6.15
N MET A 411 -7.10 9.50 -6.81
CA MET A 411 -7.17 9.76 -8.24
C MET A 411 -7.14 11.26 -8.46
N ASP A 412 -6.26 11.77 -9.33
CA ASP A 412 -6.12 13.21 -9.58
C ASP A 412 -5.77 13.54 -11.04
N GLU A 413 -5.97 14.80 -11.44
CA GLU A 413 -5.66 15.32 -12.77
C GLU A 413 -4.19 15.69 -12.95
N THR A 414 -3.47 15.99 -11.88
CA THR A 414 -2.08 16.40 -11.95
C THR A 414 -1.26 15.91 -10.77
N PHE A 415 0.05 15.82 -10.98
CA PHE A 415 1.04 15.56 -9.94
C PHE A 415 2.18 16.57 -10.03
N TYR A 416 2.79 16.87 -8.88
CA TYR A 416 3.91 17.80 -8.72
C TYR A 416 3.73 19.14 -9.45
N PHE A 417 2.90 20.02 -8.89
CA PHE A 417 2.63 21.37 -9.44
C PHE A 417 2.21 21.38 -10.92
N GLY A 418 1.53 20.33 -11.40
CA GLY A 418 1.09 20.24 -12.79
C GLY A 418 2.15 19.74 -13.78
N SER A 419 3.34 19.33 -13.33
CA SER A 419 4.40 18.85 -14.24
C SER A 419 4.03 17.53 -14.91
N LEU A 420 3.23 16.70 -14.23
CA LEU A 420 2.64 15.49 -14.80
C LEU A 420 1.12 15.68 -14.89
N THR A 421 0.57 15.34 -16.04
CA THR A 421 -0.87 15.44 -16.32
C THR A 421 -1.49 14.06 -16.47
N GLY A 422 -2.68 13.93 -15.89
CA GLY A 422 -3.49 12.74 -15.92
C GLY A 422 -4.33 12.61 -17.19
N ASN A 423 -4.92 11.43 -17.36
CA ASN A 423 -5.91 11.19 -18.42
C ASN A 423 -6.97 10.20 -17.95
N TRP A 424 -8.17 10.72 -17.69
CA TRP A 424 -9.32 9.98 -17.18
C TRP A 424 -10.37 9.65 -18.24
N ASN A 425 -10.00 9.75 -19.53
CA ASN A 425 -10.85 9.26 -20.63
C ASN A 425 -10.74 7.75 -20.85
N TRP A 426 -9.83 7.08 -20.15
CA TRP A 426 -9.61 5.63 -20.23
C TRP A 426 -10.28 4.92 -19.06
N PRO A 427 -10.77 3.69 -19.22
CA PRO A 427 -11.35 2.93 -18.12
C PRO A 427 -10.33 2.69 -16.99
N GLY A 428 -10.80 2.70 -15.75
CA GLY A 428 -9.98 2.40 -14.58
C GLY A 428 -10.75 2.48 -13.29
N ALA A 429 -10.28 1.74 -12.29
CA ALA A 429 -10.83 1.74 -10.93
C ALA A 429 -9.78 1.22 -9.95
N MET A 430 -9.94 1.54 -8.68
CA MET A 430 -9.15 0.95 -7.60
C MET A 430 -10.04 0.02 -6.79
N THR A 431 -9.74 -1.27 -6.75
CA THR A 431 -10.60 -2.27 -6.11
C THR A 431 -9.84 -3.19 -5.16
N ASN A 432 -10.50 -3.70 -4.12
CA ASN A 432 -9.94 -4.69 -3.20
C ASN A 432 -8.55 -4.31 -2.63
N ILE A 433 -8.51 -3.25 -1.83
CA ILE A 433 -7.29 -2.80 -1.16
C ILE A 433 -7.40 -3.09 0.34
N LEU A 434 -6.43 -3.82 0.89
CA LEU A 434 -6.40 -4.19 2.30
C LEU A 434 -5.27 -3.46 3.03
N TYR A 435 -5.60 -2.75 4.09
CA TYR A 435 -4.68 -2.25 5.10
C TYR A 435 -4.94 -3.03 6.39
N LYS A 436 -3.98 -3.84 6.84
CA LYS A 436 -4.15 -4.73 8.00
C LYS A 436 -3.02 -4.54 8.99
N ASN A 437 -3.37 -4.35 10.27
CA ASN A 437 -2.42 -4.17 11.36
C ASN A 437 -1.44 -3.01 11.11
N ILE A 438 -1.96 -1.85 10.71
CA ILE A 438 -1.16 -0.64 10.55
C ILE A 438 -1.09 0.10 11.89
N THR A 439 0.09 0.38 12.41
CA THR A 439 0.25 1.16 13.65
C THR A 439 1.10 2.40 13.38
N SER A 440 0.57 3.58 13.66
CA SER A 440 1.33 4.84 13.64
C SER A 440 1.48 5.42 15.04
N THR A 441 2.71 5.79 15.41
CA THR A 441 3.03 6.60 16.59
C THR A 441 3.42 8.03 16.22
N SER A 442 3.11 8.43 14.98
CA SER A 442 3.55 9.72 14.48
C SER A 442 2.80 10.88 15.12
N GLY A 443 3.52 11.98 15.36
CA GLY A 443 2.95 13.28 15.72
C GLY A 443 2.48 14.14 14.54
N GLY A 444 2.49 13.62 13.30
CA GLY A 444 1.91 14.32 12.14
C GLY A 444 0.37 14.27 12.13
N SER A 445 -0.24 14.66 11.01
CA SER A 445 -1.70 14.65 10.88
C SER A 445 -2.26 13.23 10.87
N ASN A 446 -1.46 12.22 10.49
CA ASN A 446 -1.89 10.83 10.34
C ASN A 446 -3.12 10.65 9.44
N GLU A 447 -3.33 11.58 8.50
CA GLU A 447 -4.48 11.54 7.59
C GLU A 447 -4.53 10.20 6.82
N ILE A 448 -5.74 9.67 6.70
CA ILE A 448 -6.12 8.54 5.86
C ILE A 448 -7.10 9.08 4.82
N LYS A 449 -6.64 9.16 3.58
CA LYS A 449 -7.34 9.83 2.49
C LYS A 449 -7.77 8.83 1.41
N LEU A 450 -9.05 8.83 1.06
CA LEU A 450 -9.64 7.99 0.00
C LEU A 450 -10.46 8.87 -0.97
N ILE A 451 -9.86 9.30 -2.08
CA ILE A 451 -10.47 10.25 -3.02
C ILE A 451 -10.56 9.60 -4.41
N GLY A 452 -11.77 9.17 -4.78
CA GLY A 452 -12.05 8.68 -6.13
C GLY A 452 -12.34 9.82 -7.10
N TRP A 453 -12.49 9.51 -8.39
CA TRP A 453 -12.56 10.52 -9.44
C TRP A 453 -14.00 10.89 -9.84
N ASN A 454 -14.80 9.91 -10.29
CA ASN A 454 -16.21 10.08 -10.66
C ASN A 454 -16.96 8.74 -10.67
N ASP A 455 -18.23 8.75 -11.09
CA ASP A 455 -19.09 7.55 -11.08
C ASP A 455 -18.57 6.38 -11.92
N SER A 456 -17.73 6.64 -12.93
CA SER A 456 -17.12 5.60 -13.78
C SER A 456 -15.69 5.25 -13.40
N HIS A 457 -15.11 5.93 -12.40
CA HIS A 457 -13.73 5.73 -11.91
C HIS A 457 -13.72 5.82 -10.38
N ARG A 458 -14.08 4.72 -9.75
CA ARG A 458 -14.31 4.63 -8.30
C ARG A 458 -13.15 3.95 -7.57
N ILE A 459 -13.09 4.23 -6.27
CA ILE A 459 -12.39 3.37 -5.31
C ILE A 459 -13.46 2.46 -4.69
N GLU A 460 -13.30 1.14 -4.79
CA GLU A 460 -14.29 0.17 -4.30
C GLU A 460 -13.65 -0.95 -3.45
N GLY A 461 -14.09 -1.13 -2.21
CA GLY A 461 -13.62 -2.26 -1.40
C GLY A 461 -12.25 -2.00 -0.78
N VAL A 462 -12.11 -0.90 -0.05
CA VAL A 462 -10.97 -0.66 0.84
C VAL A 462 -11.29 -1.19 2.23
N THR A 463 -10.44 -2.05 2.79
CA THR A 463 -10.56 -2.52 4.18
C THR A 463 -9.43 -1.96 5.04
N LEU A 464 -9.81 -1.21 6.08
CA LEU A 464 -8.94 -0.75 7.17
C LEU A 464 -9.12 -1.68 8.38
N GLU A 465 -8.31 -2.71 8.47
CA GLU A 465 -8.31 -3.70 9.55
C GLU A 465 -7.22 -3.41 10.58
N ASN A 466 -7.62 -3.20 11.84
CA ASN A 466 -6.73 -2.95 12.97
C ASN A 466 -5.76 -1.77 12.73
N VAL A 467 -6.22 -0.72 12.06
CA VAL A 467 -5.45 0.53 11.92
C VAL A 467 -5.47 1.28 13.25
N LYS A 468 -4.29 1.58 13.79
CA LYS A 468 -4.08 2.15 15.12
C LYS A 468 -3.20 3.40 15.03
N ILE A 469 -3.72 4.54 15.49
CA ILE A 469 -3.03 5.83 15.52
C ILE A 469 -2.86 6.24 16.98
N ASN A 470 -1.60 6.45 17.42
CA ASN A 470 -1.24 6.92 18.76
C ASN A 470 -1.94 6.16 19.90
N GLY A 471 -2.02 4.83 19.78
CA GLY A 471 -2.66 3.98 20.79
C GLY A 471 -4.14 3.66 20.54
N ASN A 472 -4.81 4.40 19.66
CA ASN A 472 -6.25 4.28 19.43
C ASN A 472 -6.56 3.65 18.07
N TYR A 473 -7.53 2.73 18.04
CA TYR A 473 -8.01 2.19 16.77
C TYR A 473 -8.88 3.22 16.04
N VAL A 474 -8.76 3.26 14.72
CA VAL A 474 -9.78 3.83 13.84
C VAL A 474 -11.02 2.93 13.94
N LYS A 475 -12.18 3.50 14.30
CA LYS A 475 -13.38 2.71 14.67
C LYS A 475 -14.58 2.94 13.77
N ASP A 476 -14.71 4.11 13.18
CA ASP A 476 -15.83 4.47 12.32
C ASP A 476 -15.45 5.61 11.37
N PHE A 477 -16.38 5.97 10.47
CA PHE A 477 -16.16 6.98 9.43
C PHE A 477 -16.24 8.43 9.91
N LYS A 478 -16.51 8.67 11.20
CA LYS A 478 -16.48 10.00 11.82
C LYS A 478 -15.12 10.29 12.46
N ASP A 479 -14.17 9.35 12.39
CA ASP A 479 -12.79 9.54 12.83
C ASP A 479 -12.18 10.74 12.10
N SER A 480 -11.61 11.68 12.86
CA SER A 480 -11.06 12.93 12.34
C SER A 480 -9.87 12.74 11.40
N HIS A 481 -9.27 11.55 11.39
CA HIS A 481 -8.17 11.24 10.48
C HIS A 481 -8.67 10.81 9.08
N LEU A 482 -9.96 10.54 8.90
CA LEU A 482 -10.51 10.06 7.63
C LEU A 482 -11.02 11.21 6.75
N THR A 483 -10.49 11.27 5.53
CA THR A 483 -10.96 12.19 4.47
C THR A 483 -11.42 11.36 3.27
N MET A 484 -12.71 11.43 2.92
CA MET A 484 -13.29 10.65 1.81
C MET A 484 -14.27 11.48 0.98
N ASN A 485 -14.42 11.15 -0.30
CA ASN A 485 -15.47 11.69 -1.17
C ASN A 485 -16.50 10.62 -1.58
N GLN A 486 -17.54 11.02 -2.30
CA GLN A 486 -18.66 10.14 -2.70
C GLN A 486 -18.27 9.00 -3.67
N TYR A 487 -17.06 9.04 -4.25
CA TYR A 487 -16.57 8.04 -5.20
C TYR A 487 -15.70 6.95 -4.54
N ALA A 488 -15.58 6.98 -3.21
CA ALA A 488 -15.01 5.90 -2.42
C ALA A 488 -16.14 5.06 -1.80
N ASN A 489 -16.35 3.86 -2.33
CA ASN A 489 -17.47 2.99 -1.99
C ASN A 489 -17.00 1.67 -1.36
N SER A 490 -17.90 1.02 -0.63
CA SER A 490 -17.64 -0.28 0.02
C SER A 490 -16.39 -0.26 0.92
N VAL A 491 -16.12 0.87 1.59
CA VAL A 491 -15.03 0.98 2.56
C VAL A 491 -15.43 0.26 3.85
N LYS A 492 -14.51 -0.48 4.46
CA LYS A 492 -14.74 -1.27 5.67
C LYS A 492 -13.69 -0.92 6.71
N ILE A 493 -14.13 -0.66 7.94
CA ILE A 493 -13.25 -0.51 9.11
C ILE A 493 -13.47 -1.71 10.02
N VAL A 494 -12.42 -2.48 10.28
CA VAL A 494 -12.43 -3.62 11.20
C VAL A 494 -11.51 -3.30 12.37
N SER A 495 -12.02 -3.38 13.58
CA SER A 495 -11.23 -3.19 14.80
C SER A 495 -11.56 -4.30 15.81
N PRO A 496 -10.79 -4.44 16.91
CA PRO A 496 -11.16 -5.36 17.98
C PRO A 496 -12.53 -5.07 18.62
N SER A 497 -13.08 -3.86 18.40
CA SER A 497 -14.41 -3.47 18.86
C SER A 497 -15.54 -3.91 17.91
N GLY A 498 -15.23 -4.46 16.73
CA GLY A 498 -16.20 -4.89 15.72
C GLY A 498 -15.88 -4.37 14.31
N THR A 499 -16.78 -4.66 13.37
CA THR A 499 -16.69 -4.24 11.96
C THR A 499 -17.74 -3.17 11.64
N VAL A 500 -17.32 -2.10 10.95
CA VAL A 500 -18.16 -1.01 10.45
C VAL A 500 -17.96 -0.89 8.93
N ASN A 501 -19.04 -0.75 8.15
CA ASN A 501 -18.99 -0.58 6.69
C ASN A 501 -19.46 0.83 6.30
N SER A 502 -18.98 1.39 5.19
CA SER A 502 -19.47 2.66 4.65
C SER A 502 -20.92 2.45 4.23
N ASP A 503 -21.86 2.97 5.02
CA ASP A 503 -23.29 2.65 4.92
C ASP A 503 -23.99 3.50 3.85
N VAL A 504 -23.57 3.34 2.60
CA VAL A 504 -24.24 3.90 1.42
C VAL A 504 -24.90 2.76 0.65
N TYR A 505 -26.17 2.96 0.30
CA TYR A 505 -27.01 2.03 -0.46
C TYR A 505 -27.55 2.78 -1.66
N ASN A 506 -27.21 2.32 -2.86
CA ASN A 506 -27.57 2.99 -4.10
C ASN A 506 -28.38 2.04 -4.97
N ALA A 507 -29.61 2.43 -5.29
CA ALA A 507 -30.57 1.55 -5.94
C ALA A 507 -30.10 1.01 -7.30
N SER A 508 -29.33 1.79 -8.07
CA SER A 508 -28.89 1.35 -9.40
C SER A 508 -27.69 0.40 -9.30
N THR A 509 -26.67 0.73 -8.50
CA THR A 509 -25.48 -0.12 -8.34
C THR A 509 -25.78 -1.39 -7.54
N ASP A 510 -26.74 -1.33 -6.63
CA ASP A 510 -27.16 -2.46 -5.81
C ASP A 510 -28.23 -3.33 -6.50
N PHE A 511 -28.68 -2.97 -7.71
CA PHE A 511 -29.73 -3.68 -8.42
C PHE A 511 -29.38 -5.14 -8.68
N SER A 512 -30.31 -6.06 -8.43
CA SER A 512 -30.04 -7.50 -8.47
C SER A 512 -31.24 -8.29 -8.99
N PRO A 513 -31.03 -9.45 -9.64
CA PRO A 513 -32.08 -10.41 -9.94
C PRO A 513 -32.57 -11.21 -8.71
N VAL A 514 -32.00 -10.95 -7.53
CA VAL A 514 -32.35 -11.62 -6.27
C VAL A 514 -32.97 -10.63 -5.29
N GLN A 515 -34.14 -10.99 -4.72
CA GLN A 515 -34.80 -10.19 -3.68
C GLN A 515 -33.92 -10.06 -2.43
N GLY A 516 -33.84 -8.87 -1.87
CA GLY A 516 -33.13 -8.59 -0.62
C GLY A 516 -31.62 -8.37 -0.77
N THR A 517 -31.07 -8.45 -2.00
CA THR A 517 -29.67 -8.12 -2.24
C THR A 517 -29.39 -6.69 -1.78
N ARG A 518 -28.39 -6.54 -0.92
CA ARG A 518 -28.03 -5.26 -0.28
C ARG A 518 -29.23 -4.52 0.35
N ARG A 519 -30.20 -5.30 0.87
CA ARG A 519 -31.44 -4.82 1.49
C ARG A 519 -32.46 -4.18 0.54
N TRP A 520 -32.25 -4.29 -0.77
CA TRP A 520 -33.23 -3.85 -1.75
C TRP A 520 -34.22 -4.96 -2.08
N TYR A 521 -35.50 -4.61 -2.10
CA TYR A 521 -36.61 -5.48 -2.46
C TYR A 521 -37.46 -4.80 -3.54
N TYR A 522 -38.05 -5.62 -4.39
CA TYR A 522 -38.88 -5.19 -5.51
C TYR A 522 -40.30 -5.70 -5.26
N LYS A 523 -41.24 -4.79 -5.06
CA LYS A 523 -42.62 -5.10 -4.69
C LYS A 523 -43.58 -4.43 -5.65
N TYR A 524 -44.83 -4.85 -5.62
CA TYR A 524 -45.95 -4.11 -6.19
C TYR A 524 -47.12 -4.11 -5.21
N TRP A 525 -47.97 -3.09 -5.28
CA TRP A 525 -49.23 -3.02 -4.55
C TRP A 525 -50.40 -3.04 -5.52
N GLN A 526 -51.39 -3.88 -5.23
CA GLN A 526 -52.60 -4.00 -6.03
C GLN A 526 -53.84 -3.71 -5.18
N ALA A 527 -54.74 -2.87 -5.70
CA ALA A 527 -55.98 -2.50 -5.04
C ALA A 527 -56.82 -3.74 -4.71
N GLY A 528 -57.27 -3.84 -3.45
CA GLY A 528 -58.07 -4.97 -2.95
C GLY A 528 -57.27 -6.24 -2.61
N ILE A 529 -55.98 -6.31 -2.95
CA ILE A 529 -55.11 -7.47 -2.63
C ILE A 529 -54.03 -7.10 -1.61
N GLY A 530 -53.35 -5.97 -1.80
CA GLY A 530 -52.24 -5.53 -0.96
C GLY A 530 -50.89 -5.64 -1.66
N THR A 531 -49.81 -5.73 -0.88
CA THR A 531 -48.43 -5.70 -1.37
C THR A 531 -47.87 -7.11 -1.54
N SER A 532 -47.24 -7.37 -2.68
CA SER A 532 -46.60 -8.64 -3.04
C SER A 532 -45.17 -8.40 -3.57
N LEU A 533 -44.31 -9.42 -3.49
CA LEU A 533 -42.99 -9.39 -4.13
C LEU A 533 -43.15 -9.50 -5.65
N MET A 534 -42.38 -8.71 -6.40
CA MET A 534 -42.21 -8.89 -7.83
C MET A 534 -41.42 -10.18 -8.12
N SER A 535 -41.67 -10.77 -9.29
CA SER A 535 -40.92 -11.91 -9.79
C SER A 535 -39.87 -11.44 -10.80
N TRP A 536 -38.68 -12.03 -10.76
CA TRP A 536 -37.67 -11.74 -11.78
C TRP A 536 -38.09 -12.34 -13.11
N ASN A 537 -38.04 -11.55 -14.19
CA ASN A 537 -38.44 -12.02 -15.51
C ASN A 537 -37.41 -13.02 -16.07
N PRO A 538 -37.81 -14.28 -16.37
CA PRO A 538 -36.90 -15.28 -16.93
C PRO A 538 -36.66 -15.13 -18.44
N ASP A 539 -37.35 -14.21 -19.13
CA ASP A 539 -37.30 -14.08 -20.60
C ASP A 539 -36.02 -13.42 -21.15
N GLY A 540 -35.09 -13.01 -20.29
CA GLY A 540 -33.82 -12.38 -20.66
C GLY A 540 -33.87 -10.85 -20.81
N SER A 541 -35.02 -10.21 -20.58
CA SER A 541 -35.17 -8.75 -20.56
C SER A 541 -34.69 -8.08 -19.27
N ASN A 542 -34.22 -8.88 -18.30
CA ASN A 542 -33.52 -8.46 -17.08
C ASN A 542 -34.27 -7.42 -16.23
N HIS A 543 -35.54 -7.67 -15.91
CA HIS A 543 -36.34 -6.80 -15.04
C HIS A 543 -37.20 -7.57 -14.02
N TRP A 544 -37.65 -6.87 -12.99
CA TRP A 544 -38.65 -7.33 -12.03
C TRP A 544 -40.06 -7.04 -12.54
N CYS A 545 -40.95 -8.02 -12.54
CA CYS A 545 -42.33 -7.91 -13.00
C CYS A 545 -43.34 -7.94 -11.84
N GLY A 546 -44.33 -7.05 -11.90
CA GLY A 546 -45.53 -7.07 -11.06
C GLY A 546 -46.64 -7.96 -11.63
N SER A 547 -47.88 -7.71 -11.18
CA SER A 547 -49.07 -8.46 -11.63
C SER A 547 -49.62 -7.99 -12.98
N GLY A 548 -49.37 -6.74 -13.37
CA GLY A 548 -49.79 -6.15 -14.64
C GLY A 548 -48.82 -6.46 -15.78
N SER A 549 -49.27 -6.21 -17.00
CA SER A 549 -48.51 -6.49 -18.23
C SER A 549 -47.30 -5.57 -18.38
N TYR A 550 -47.36 -4.37 -17.77
CA TYR A 550 -46.31 -3.34 -17.88
C TYR A 550 -45.71 -2.96 -16.53
N ASP A 551 -46.10 -3.63 -15.43
CA ASP A 551 -45.56 -3.38 -14.11
C ASP A 551 -44.10 -3.86 -14.03
N ALA A 552 -43.15 -2.93 -14.05
CA ALA A 552 -41.75 -3.29 -14.12
C ALA A 552 -40.81 -2.37 -13.32
N ILE A 553 -39.75 -2.96 -12.76
CA ILE A 553 -38.57 -2.25 -12.25
C ILE A 553 -37.32 -2.85 -12.88
N TRP A 554 -36.51 -2.03 -13.53
CA TRP A 554 -35.28 -2.49 -14.20
C TRP A 554 -34.14 -1.50 -14.07
N ASN A 555 -32.93 -2.00 -14.27
CA ASN A 555 -31.75 -1.17 -14.43
C ASN A 555 -31.37 -1.11 -15.92
N GLY A 556 -31.47 0.07 -16.53
CA GLY A 556 -30.98 0.35 -17.88
C GLY A 556 -29.76 1.27 -17.85
N SER A 557 -28.61 0.76 -18.30
CA SER A 557 -27.35 1.52 -18.40
C SER A 557 -26.97 2.26 -17.11
N GLY A 558 -27.12 1.61 -15.94
CA GLY A 558 -26.77 2.17 -14.63
C GLY A 558 -27.85 3.04 -14.00
N ASN A 559 -29.08 3.01 -14.54
CA ASN A 559 -30.21 3.80 -14.04
C ASN A 559 -31.43 2.93 -13.79
N ILE A 560 -32.12 3.19 -12.69
CA ILE A 560 -33.37 2.56 -12.32
C ILE A 560 -34.53 3.25 -13.04
N TYR A 561 -35.33 2.40 -13.65
CA TYR A 561 -36.59 2.75 -14.27
C TYR A 561 -37.70 1.96 -13.61
N ILE A 562 -38.83 2.63 -13.42
CA ILE A 562 -40.02 2.10 -12.78
C ILE A 562 -41.20 2.43 -13.68
N HIS A 563 -42.00 1.43 -14.04
CA HIS A 563 -43.19 1.60 -14.87
C HIS A 563 -44.42 1.04 -14.14
N PRO A 564 -45.45 1.87 -13.87
CA PRO A 564 -46.70 1.41 -13.27
C PRO A 564 -47.65 0.83 -14.33
N ASP A 565 -48.61 0.04 -13.88
CA ASP A 565 -49.77 -0.42 -14.66
C ASP A 565 -51.02 -0.32 -13.75
N ASN A 566 -51.96 -1.25 -13.85
CA ASN A 566 -53.04 -1.42 -12.88
C ASN A 566 -52.57 -1.77 -11.45
N SER A 567 -51.26 -1.97 -11.24
CA SER A 567 -50.65 -2.05 -9.93
C SER A 567 -49.54 -1.02 -9.75
N GLN A 568 -49.19 -0.75 -8.50
CA GLN A 568 -48.19 0.24 -8.12
C GLN A 568 -46.85 -0.47 -7.88
N PRO A 569 -45.83 -0.30 -8.73
CA PRO A 569 -44.47 -0.76 -8.46
C PRO A 569 -43.84 0.02 -7.30
N ILE A 570 -43.12 -0.72 -6.46
CA ILE A 570 -42.49 -0.21 -5.24
C ILE A 570 -41.06 -0.76 -5.15
N LEU A 571 -40.09 0.14 -5.23
CA LEU A 571 -38.71 -0.16 -4.86
C LEU A 571 -38.56 0.05 -3.35
N VAL A 572 -38.05 -0.94 -2.62
CA VAL A 572 -37.95 -0.91 -1.16
C VAL A 572 -36.52 -1.12 -0.70
N TRP A 573 -36.09 -0.36 0.30
CA TRP A 573 -34.88 -0.63 1.07
C TRP A 573 -35.22 -0.88 2.54
N ASN A 574 -34.66 -1.94 3.11
CA ASN A 574 -34.87 -2.30 4.52
C ASN A 574 -33.68 -1.87 5.38
N ALA A 575 -33.93 -1.06 6.41
CA ALA A 575 -32.91 -0.52 7.28
C ALA A 575 -32.18 -1.63 8.07
N PRO A 576 -30.85 -1.79 7.89
CA PRO A 576 -30.08 -2.82 8.58
C PRO A 576 -29.72 -2.47 10.02
N LYS A 577 -30.00 -1.24 10.47
CA LYS A 577 -29.78 -0.77 11.84
C LYS A 577 -30.50 0.55 12.11
N SER A 578 -30.56 0.94 13.38
CA SER A 578 -31.05 2.26 13.77
C SER A 578 -30.07 3.37 13.44
N GLY A 579 -30.58 4.56 13.09
CA GLY A 579 -29.79 5.75 12.78
C GLY A 579 -30.61 6.79 12.03
N THR A 580 -29.97 7.88 11.61
CA THR A 580 -30.56 8.81 10.63
C THR A 580 -29.91 8.51 9.29
N VAL A 581 -30.73 8.37 8.24
CA VAL A 581 -30.25 8.25 6.87
C VAL A 581 -30.61 9.51 6.09
N LYS A 582 -29.69 9.94 5.25
CA LYS A 582 -29.94 10.93 4.20
C LYS A 582 -30.37 10.19 2.95
N ILE A 583 -31.51 10.56 2.39
CA ILE A 583 -32.08 10.01 1.17
C ILE A 583 -32.01 11.09 0.10
N THR A 584 -31.29 10.81 -0.99
CA THR A 584 -31.11 11.73 -2.11
C THR A 584 -31.49 11.06 -3.42
N GLY A 585 -31.94 11.84 -4.40
CA GLY A 585 -32.14 11.35 -5.76
C GLY A 585 -33.05 12.21 -6.61
N LEU A 586 -33.02 11.95 -7.92
CA LEU A 586 -33.85 12.60 -8.92
C LEU A 586 -34.95 11.65 -9.41
N VAL A 587 -36.18 12.13 -9.45
CA VAL A 587 -37.31 11.45 -10.10
C VAL A 587 -37.84 12.29 -11.27
N ARG A 588 -38.01 11.68 -12.44
CA ARG A 588 -38.48 12.36 -13.67
C ARG A 588 -39.09 11.38 -14.65
N LYS A 589 -39.81 11.90 -15.65
CA LYS A 589 -40.24 11.06 -16.78
C LYS A 589 -39.03 10.67 -17.63
N ASN A 590 -39.00 9.40 -18.02
CA ASN A 590 -38.10 8.88 -19.03
C ASN A 590 -38.79 8.83 -20.38
N ASP A 591 -40.01 8.30 -20.41
CA ASP A 591 -40.82 8.25 -21.63
C ASP A 591 -41.79 9.43 -21.68
N ILE A 592 -41.71 10.20 -22.76
CA ILE A 592 -42.42 11.48 -22.94
C ILE A 592 -43.26 11.52 -24.22
N GLY A 593 -43.38 10.39 -24.92
CA GLY A 593 -44.14 10.29 -26.17
C GLY A 593 -45.65 10.49 -26.01
N GLY A 594 -46.18 10.33 -24.80
CA GLY A 594 -47.59 10.48 -24.47
C GLY A 594 -47.89 10.25 -22.99
N GLY A 595 -49.13 9.87 -22.69
CA GLY A 595 -49.60 9.59 -21.32
C GLY A 595 -50.03 10.86 -20.57
N ASP A 596 -50.48 10.67 -19.32
CA ASP A 596 -50.76 11.78 -18.40
C ASP A 596 -49.75 11.88 -17.25
N GLY A 597 -48.82 10.94 -17.15
CA GLY A 597 -47.72 10.95 -16.22
C GLY A 597 -48.03 10.23 -14.91
N VAL A 598 -47.13 10.36 -13.94
CA VAL A 598 -47.16 9.56 -12.72
C VAL A 598 -47.29 10.41 -11.46
N ASN A 599 -47.72 9.78 -10.38
CA ASN A 599 -47.58 10.30 -9.03
C ASN A 599 -46.48 9.52 -8.30
N VAL A 600 -45.59 10.22 -7.59
CA VAL A 600 -44.45 9.59 -6.92
C VAL A 600 -44.34 10.00 -5.46
N SER A 601 -43.84 9.10 -4.62
CA SER A 601 -43.63 9.38 -3.19
C SER A 601 -42.62 8.42 -2.53
N ILE A 602 -42.00 8.89 -1.45
CA ILE A 602 -41.13 8.10 -0.58
C ILE A 602 -41.83 7.92 0.76
N TRP A 603 -41.85 6.68 1.24
CA TRP A 603 -42.51 6.29 2.48
C TRP A 603 -41.53 5.64 3.43
N LYS A 604 -41.67 5.92 4.72
CA LYS A 604 -41.12 5.11 5.79
C LYS A 604 -42.25 4.27 6.38
N ASN A 605 -42.19 2.95 6.20
CA ASN A 605 -43.27 2.03 6.54
C ASN A 605 -44.59 2.49 5.92
N ASN A 606 -45.54 2.93 6.76
CA ASN A 606 -46.86 3.42 6.36
C ASN A 606 -47.00 4.95 6.45
N MET A 607 -45.89 5.69 6.56
CA MET A 607 -45.89 7.15 6.63
C MET A 607 -45.11 7.75 5.45
N MET A 608 -45.75 8.61 4.67
CA MET A 608 -45.07 9.34 3.60
C MET A 608 -44.08 10.33 4.21
N VAL A 609 -42.84 10.29 3.73
CA VAL A 609 -41.74 11.18 4.16
C VAL A 609 -41.33 12.16 3.07
N TRP A 610 -41.68 11.89 1.80
CA TRP A 610 -41.55 12.84 0.72
C TRP A 610 -42.59 12.62 -0.39
N PRO A 611 -43.22 13.69 -0.92
CA PRO A 611 -43.18 15.06 -0.41
C PRO A 611 -43.85 15.20 0.98
N SER A 612 -43.73 16.35 1.61
CA SER A 612 -44.24 16.57 2.98
C SER A 612 -45.76 16.70 3.10
N SER A 613 -46.49 16.80 1.98
CA SER A 613 -47.93 17.10 1.96
C SER A 613 -48.75 16.06 1.19
N SER A 614 -48.51 15.93 -0.10
CA SER A 614 -49.22 15.05 -1.01
C SER A 614 -48.23 14.42 -1.99
N TRP A 615 -48.67 13.39 -2.72
CA TRP A 615 -47.84 12.76 -3.74
C TRP A 615 -47.34 13.79 -4.76
N GLN A 616 -46.09 13.64 -5.20
CA GLN A 616 -45.53 14.52 -6.22
C GLN A 616 -46.03 14.08 -7.59
N THR A 617 -46.78 14.95 -8.27
CA THR A 617 -47.13 14.71 -9.68
C THR A 617 -45.93 15.02 -10.57
N VAL A 618 -45.57 14.06 -11.43
CA VAL A 618 -44.61 14.20 -12.53
C VAL A 618 -45.38 14.09 -13.84
N VAL A 619 -45.71 15.25 -14.43
CA VAL A 619 -46.47 15.30 -15.69
C VAL A 619 -45.70 14.63 -16.82
N TYR A 620 -46.44 14.14 -17.82
CA TYR A 620 -45.95 13.19 -18.84
C TYR A 620 -44.67 13.62 -19.57
N ASN A 621 -44.44 14.92 -19.75
CA ASN A 621 -43.30 15.50 -20.46
C ASN A 621 -42.24 16.14 -19.52
N ASN A 622 -42.31 15.91 -18.22
CA ASN A 622 -41.35 16.48 -17.26
C ASN A 622 -40.03 15.68 -17.24
N THR A 623 -39.11 16.05 -18.13
CA THR A 623 -37.75 15.52 -18.20
C THR A 623 -36.77 16.20 -17.22
N THR A 624 -37.15 17.31 -16.59
CA THR A 624 -36.32 17.99 -15.59
C THR A 624 -36.41 17.27 -14.24
N GLY A 625 -37.61 16.84 -13.86
CA GLY A 625 -37.86 16.09 -12.64
C GLY A 625 -37.95 16.90 -11.36
N PHE A 626 -37.92 16.18 -10.25
CA PHE A 626 -37.89 16.71 -8.90
C PHE A 626 -36.80 16.01 -8.10
N TRP A 627 -35.97 16.81 -7.44
CA TRP A 627 -34.99 16.33 -6.49
C TRP A 627 -35.62 16.12 -5.12
N HIS A 628 -35.24 15.05 -4.45
CA HIS A 628 -35.43 14.87 -3.02
C HIS A 628 -34.06 14.81 -2.34
N ASP A 629 -33.98 15.48 -1.20
CA ASP A 629 -32.88 15.45 -0.24
C ASP A 629 -33.53 15.58 1.14
N ILE A 630 -33.74 14.44 1.79
CA ILE A 630 -34.44 14.38 3.09
C ILE A 630 -33.66 13.51 4.07
N ASN A 631 -33.75 13.86 5.35
CA ASN A 631 -33.23 13.04 6.44
C ASN A 631 -34.38 12.27 7.09
N VAL A 632 -34.19 10.97 7.29
CA VAL A 632 -35.18 10.08 7.90
C VAL A 632 -34.53 9.27 9.00
N SER A 633 -35.08 9.35 10.21
CA SER A 633 -34.68 8.44 11.29
C SER A 633 -35.27 7.06 11.03
N VAL A 634 -34.43 6.03 11.07
CA VAL A 634 -34.79 4.62 10.87
C VAL A 634 -34.37 3.78 12.07
N THR A 635 -35.05 2.66 12.23
CA THR A 635 -34.74 1.57 13.16
C THR A 635 -34.53 0.28 12.37
N PHE A 636 -33.88 -0.72 12.98
CA PHE A 636 -33.69 -2.03 12.33
C PHE A 636 -35.02 -2.58 11.79
N GLY A 637 -35.05 -2.90 10.50
CA GLY A 637 -36.21 -3.47 9.83
C GLY A 637 -37.22 -2.45 9.27
N ASP A 638 -37.05 -1.14 9.53
CA ASP A 638 -37.88 -0.12 8.88
C ASP A 638 -37.73 -0.19 7.35
N GLU A 639 -38.83 -0.05 6.63
CA GLU A 639 -38.85 -0.02 5.17
C GLU A 639 -38.90 1.41 4.64
N LEU A 640 -37.95 1.78 3.78
CA LEU A 640 -38.03 2.96 2.94
C LEU A 640 -38.50 2.55 1.54
N SER A 641 -39.65 3.05 1.11
CA SER A 641 -40.31 2.64 -0.13
C SER A 641 -40.44 3.81 -1.10
N PHE A 642 -39.93 3.64 -2.32
CA PHE A 642 -40.05 4.57 -3.45
C PHE A 642 -41.18 4.05 -4.36
N ARG A 643 -42.28 4.80 -4.43
CA ARG A 643 -43.54 4.35 -5.02
C ARG A 643 -43.89 5.18 -6.25
N VAL A 644 -44.22 4.53 -7.35
CA VAL A 644 -44.65 5.17 -8.60
C VAL A 644 -46.05 4.68 -8.92
N ASP A 645 -47.01 5.59 -8.98
CA ASP A 645 -48.41 5.32 -9.26
C ASP A 645 -48.81 5.91 -10.61
N GLN A 646 -49.58 5.15 -11.39
CA GLN A 646 -50.19 5.68 -12.61
C GLN A 646 -51.19 6.79 -12.25
N ARG A 647 -51.50 7.65 -13.23
CA ARG A 647 -52.61 8.59 -13.11
C ARG A 647 -53.88 7.99 -13.71
N SER A 648 -54.45 8.63 -14.73
CA SER A 648 -55.71 8.16 -15.34
C SER A 648 -55.48 6.91 -16.21
N ASN A 649 -54.24 6.68 -16.65
CA ASN A 649 -53.79 5.51 -17.38
C ASN A 649 -52.29 5.29 -17.12
N SER A 650 -51.76 4.13 -17.52
CA SER A 650 -50.35 3.74 -17.40
C SER A 650 -49.53 3.94 -18.68
N GLY A 651 -50.13 4.52 -19.72
CA GLY A 651 -49.48 4.66 -21.01
C GLY A 651 -48.28 5.61 -20.92
N TRP A 652 -47.12 5.16 -21.43
CA TRP A 652 -45.89 5.97 -21.52
C TRP A 652 -45.33 6.38 -20.15
N ASP A 653 -45.59 5.64 -19.08
CA ASP A 653 -45.28 6.04 -17.70
C ASP A 653 -43.92 5.57 -17.17
N THR A 654 -43.01 5.13 -18.06
CA THR A 654 -41.63 4.84 -17.66
C THR A 654 -41.02 6.05 -16.95
N THR A 655 -40.67 5.84 -15.69
CA THR A 655 -40.18 6.86 -14.78
C THR A 655 -38.75 6.52 -14.36
N TYR A 656 -37.85 7.49 -14.53
CA TYR A 656 -36.49 7.40 -14.01
C TYR A 656 -36.50 7.73 -12.52
N TRP A 657 -35.87 6.89 -11.68
CA TRP A 657 -35.69 7.20 -10.27
C TRP A 657 -34.52 6.46 -9.63
N ASN A 658 -33.39 7.15 -9.41
CA ASN A 658 -32.20 6.62 -8.73
C ASN A 658 -32.07 7.18 -7.32
N PRO A 659 -32.61 6.51 -6.29
CA PRO A 659 -32.36 6.91 -4.91
C PRO A 659 -31.05 6.36 -4.35
N GLU A 660 -30.39 7.18 -3.54
CA GLU A 660 -29.28 6.82 -2.67
C GLU A 660 -29.69 7.02 -1.20
N ILE A 661 -29.26 6.12 -0.33
CA ILE A 661 -29.50 6.14 1.10
C ILE A 661 -28.15 6.04 1.80
N ALA A 662 -27.76 7.09 2.52
CA ALA A 662 -26.51 7.16 3.26
C ALA A 662 -26.77 7.38 4.75
N TYR A 663 -26.32 6.46 5.61
CA TYR A 663 -26.35 6.71 7.07
C TYR A 663 -25.46 7.89 7.44
N GLN A 664 -25.95 8.72 8.37
CA GLN A 664 -25.30 9.95 8.84
C GLN A 664 -24.55 9.80 10.17
#